data_AF-A0A9W4H520-F1
#
_entry.id   AF-A0A9W4H520-F1
#
_cell.length_a   1.000
_cell.length_b   1.000
_cell.length_c   1.000
_cell.angle_alpha   90.00
_cell.angle_beta   90.00
_cell.angle_gamma   90.00
#
_symmetry.space_group_name_H-M   'P 1'
#
loop_
_entity.id
_entity.type
_entity.pdbx_description
1 polymer ?
#
loop_
_entity_poly.entity_id
_entity_poly.type
_entity_poly.pdbx_seq_one_letter_code
_entity_poly.pdbx_strand_id
1 'polypeptide(L)'
;MPVHRRNNSGGLVKYYTASKSRNQGRESWSVIFRHPARLDLATGRTGRRVRRGLGTSDETEATMLVEQLNTILSNPELWEVTARPNAQGRFDDRVVDIFYEGLESSQVDFAQLRQELLPLPSGDDGYRKVLLLGTTGAGKTTVVRQILGTDPTTERFPSTSTAKTTVADTELIATEHGPYRAVVTFVPRDEVIDYLTENVSEAALAALRKRSDEEIRRRLLDHVNQRFRFSYILGRGVASDDDLDLADEDEEDFGDIDPADYGAVDMTATNAVVVSAVQALKSVVNRHASATIEEFKEIEDDERVVDELIEESLDSDLRQSDEFHEIVDSLIDEIEKRFSTLDVGELRRNRQGWPTTWSWESDDRAAFVKTVTRFTSNFAPLFGRLLTPLVNGIRVSGPFQPTWTSEPVRLVLVDGEGLGHTPKSVAALSTHVTTQLQDADAVVLVDNAAQPMQAAPVAALKGIAVSGNAAKLHIVFTHFDQVKGDNLPTFGDREQHVLASVDNVLKAIGDELGPAAERVLHRRIEQARFFVGGIQDQLSEGKASGRRSIKQLDDLLTLLAHPEHIAQTGASRPVFNRMNLSLAVMEAAKAFHARWRGVLGLDHNPEVPKQHWTRVKALTRRLAEGWNDEYDDLKPVAELRYHLQTQVYLMLQRPERWSNGEPGEDEKQVTLDTLSNAVTNRLVELTKRRVRDEVRSGWQEAYLQKGPGSTFARARIIASEVYERAAPIPTVTASPDQNRFLRDVADAVNEVVREFDGDLE
;
A
#
# COMPACT_ATOMS: atom_id res chain seq x y z
N MET A 1 -11.78 -6.94 58.37
CA MET A 1 -10.95 -8.13 58.07
C MET A 1 -11.00 -8.36 56.56
N PRO A 2 -10.07 -7.80 55.78
CA PRO A 2 -10.01 -8.04 54.34
C PRO A 2 -9.18 -9.31 54.07
N VAL A 3 -9.73 -10.20 53.26
CA VAL A 3 -9.02 -11.40 52.77
C VAL A 3 -8.35 -11.02 51.44
N HIS A 4 -7.03 -10.82 51.50
CA HIS A 4 -6.19 -10.71 50.31
C HIS A 4 -6.16 -12.06 49.57
N ARG A 5 -6.81 -12.16 48.41
CA ARG A 5 -6.43 -13.15 47.39
C ARG A 5 -5.20 -12.62 46.65
N ARG A 6 -4.03 -13.18 46.97
CA ARG A 6 -2.84 -13.07 46.12
C ARG A 6 -3.12 -13.83 44.82
N ASN A 7 -3.22 -13.11 43.70
CA ASN A 7 -3.02 -13.68 42.37
C ASN A 7 -1.56 -14.11 42.27
N ASN A 8 -1.30 -15.40 42.49
CA ASN A 8 -0.01 -16.01 42.22
C ASN A 8 -0.07 -16.61 40.80
N SER A 9 -0.02 -15.75 39.78
CA SER A 9 0.22 -16.16 38.40
C SER A 9 1.74 -16.21 38.18
N GLY A 10 2.40 -17.19 38.78
CA GLY A 10 3.78 -17.55 38.46
C GLY A 10 3.80 -18.25 37.11
N GLY A 11 3.80 -17.50 36.02
CA GLY A 11 4.13 -18.05 34.70
C GLY A 11 5.57 -18.55 34.72
N LEU A 12 5.78 -19.84 34.45
CA LEU A 12 7.11 -20.40 34.25
C LEU A 12 7.83 -19.59 33.16
N VAL A 13 8.92 -18.91 33.54
CA VAL A 13 9.80 -18.21 32.60
C VAL A 13 10.36 -19.26 31.64
N LYS A 14 9.96 -19.17 30.37
CA LYS A 14 10.39 -20.11 29.33
C LYS A 14 11.71 -19.63 28.73
N TYR A 15 12.75 -20.43 28.91
CA TYR A 15 14.08 -20.17 28.37
C TYR A 15 14.19 -20.75 26.97
N TYR A 16 14.86 -20.01 26.09
CA TYR A 16 15.12 -20.41 24.71
C TYR A 16 16.63 -20.45 24.46
N THR A 17 17.04 -21.22 23.46
CA THR A 17 18.44 -21.29 23.02
C THR A 17 18.54 -20.90 21.57
N ALA A 18 19.66 -20.29 21.22
CA ALA A 18 20.06 -19.99 19.87
C ALA A 18 20.89 -21.12 19.26
N SER A 19 20.65 -21.41 17.99
CA SER A 19 21.42 -22.35 17.18
C SER A 19 22.01 -21.65 15.96
N LYS A 20 23.19 -22.10 15.53
CA LYS A 20 23.81 -21.66 14.27
C LYS A 20 23.22 -22.42 13.09
N SER A 21 23.04 -21.72 11.98
CA SER A 21 22.52 -22.26 10.72
C SER A 21 23.31 -21.67 9.55
N ARG A 22 23.59 -22.48 8.52
CA ARG A 22 24.22 -22.05 7.27
C ARG A 22 23.70 -22.93 6.13
N ASN A 23 23.04 -22.30 5.16
CA ASN A 23 22.55 -22.97 3.97
C ASN A 23 23.66 -23.14 2.92
N GLN A 24 23.55 -24.15 2.05
CA GLN A 24 24.48 -24.37 0.95
C GLN A 24 24.53 -23.13 0.04
N GLY A 25 25.73 -22.59 -0.19
CA GLY A 25 25.96 -21.42 -1.05
C GLY A 25 25.94 -20.07 -0.33
N ARG A 26 25.77 -20.01 0.99
CA ARG A 26 25.97 -18.76 1.76
C ARG A 26 27.40 -18.62 2.26
N GLU A 27 27.99 -17.44 2.06
CA GLU A 27 29.28 -17.10 2.64
C GLU A 27 29.20 -16.90 4.16
N SER A 28 28.11 -16.31 4.69
CA SER A 28 27.95 -15.97 6.10
C SER A 28 27.01 -16.90 6.89
N TRP A 29 27.30 -17.06 8.19
CA TRP A 29 26.50 -17.80 9.16
C TRP A 29 25.26 -17.02 9.59
N SER A 30 24.23 -17.74 10.03
CA SER A 30 23.01 -17.20 10.62
C SER A 30 22.74 -17.83 11.98
N VAL A 31 21.93 -17.15 12.78
CA VAL A 31 21.43 -17.63 14.07
C VAL A 31 19.92 -17.75 14.03
N ILE A 32 19.40 -18.81 14.63
CA ILE A 32 17.96 -19.08 14.80
C ILE A 32 17.69 -19.22 16.29
N PHE A 33 16.69 -18.51 16.80
CA PHE A 33 16.23 -18.64 18.17
C PHE A 33 14.75 -18.23 18.29
N ARG A 34 14.16 -18.46 19.47
CA ARG A 34 12.84 -17.93 19.83
C ARG A 34 13.02 -16.81 20.84
N HIS A 35 12.44 -15.64 20.55
CA HIS A 35 12.64 -14.45 21.34
C HIS A 35 11.72 -14.44 22.59
N PRO A 36 12.28 -14.43 23.82
CA PRO A 36 11.51 -14.64 25.05
C PRO A 36 10.54 -13.51 25.41
N ALA A 37 10.76 -12.29 24.91
CA ALA A 37 9.87 -11.14 25.14
C ALA A 37 9.07 -10.68 23.90
N ARG A 38 9.25 -11.31 22.72
CA ARG A 38 8.44 -10.96 21.53
C ARG A 38 7.29 -11.95 21.42
N LEU A 39 6.08 -11.42 21.30
CA LEU A 39 4.89 -12.22 21.03
C LEU A 39 5.02 -12.87 19.65
N ASP A 40 4.92 -14.18 19.63
CA ASP A 40 4.69 -14.94 18.41
C ASP A 40 3.20 -14.84 18.10
N LEU A 41 2.84 -13.97 17.16
CA LEU A 41 1.44 -13.76 16.78
C LEU A 41 0.82 -15.04 16.21
N ALA A 42 1.61 -15.96 15.66
CA ALA A 42 1.10 -17.25 15.20
C ALA A 42 0.73 -18.18 16.37
N THR A 43 1.20 -17.96 17.61
CA THR A 43 0.88 -18.83 18.76
C THR A 43 0.23 -18.11 19.95
N GLY A 44 0.23 -16.78 19.95
CA GLY A 44 -0.27 -15.96 21.06
C GLY A 44 0.57 -16.01 22.33
N ARG A 45 1.78 -16.60 22.24
CA ARG A 45 2.70 -16.74 23.37
C ARG A 45 4.02 -16.04 23.04
N THR A 46 4.79 -15.71 24.06
CA THR A 46 6.15 -15.23 23.84
C THR A 46 7.03 -16.34 23.27
N GLY A 47 7.99 -15.97 22.42
CA GLY A 47 8.84 -16.92 21.70
C GLY A 47 8.76 -16.80 20.19
N ARG A 48 8.58 -15.57 19.66
CA ARG A 48 8.61 -15.32 18.20
C ARG A 48 9.90 -15.88 17.63
N ARG A 49 9.79 -16.73 16.60
CA ARG A 49 10.95 -17.26 15.89
C ARG A 49 11.70 -16.11 15.22
N VAL A 50 12.99 -16.01 15.48
CA VAL A 50 13.89 -15.01 14.91
C VAL A 50 15.01 -15.77 14.20
N ARG A 51 15.21 -15.44 12.92
CA ARG A 51 16.38 -15.86 12.14
C ARG A 51 17.09 -14.63 11.61
N ARG A 52 18.38 -14.50 11.89
CA ARG A 52 19.21 -13.34 11.50
C ARG A 52 20.60 -13.77 11.05
N GLY A 53 21.20 -13.03 10.13
CA GLY A 53 22.60 -13.22 9.74
C GLY A 53 23.54 -12.76 10.86
N LEU A 54 24.65 -13.48 11.07
CA LEU A 54 25.69 -13.12 12.03
C LEU A 54 26.76 -12.20 11.43
N GLY A 55 26.70 -11.92 10.12
CA GLY A 55 27.63 -11.03 9.42
C GLY A 55 29.06 -11.57 9.32
N THR A 56 29.29 -12.86 9.57
CA THR A 56 30.60 -13.51 9.50
C THR A 56 30.55 -14.84 8.78
N SER A 57 31.60 -15.17 8.02
CA SER A 57 31.82 -16.47 7.39
C SER A 57 32.64 -17.44 8.26
N ASP A 58 33.30 -16.92 9.31
CA ASP A 58 34.10 -17.70 10.26
C ASP A 58 33.18 -18.43 11.25
N GLU A 59 33.31 -19.75 11.27
CA GLU A 59 32.54 -20.61 12.17
C GLU A 59 32.89 -20.37 13.65
N THR A 60 34.14 -20.01 13.95
CA THR A 60 34.60 -19.76 15.31
C THR A 60 33.96 -18.49 15.86
N GLU A 61 34.01 -17.42 15.06
CA GLU A 61 33.34 -16.15 15.38
C GLU A 61 31.82 -16.34 15.50
N ALA A 62 31.20 -17.05 14.55
CA ALA A 62 29.78 -17.36 14.62
C ALA A 62 29.39 -18.12 15.89
N THR A 63 30.21 -19.08 16.32
CA THR A 63 29.98 -19.85 17.55
C THR A 63 30.05 -18.94 18.78
N MET A 64 31.05 -18.05 18.84
CA MET A 64 31.17 -17.05 19.91
C MET A 64 29.95 -16.12 20.00
N LEU A 65 29.46 -15.63 18.86
CA LEU A 65 28.26 -14.76 18.82
C LEU A 65 27.00 -15.49 19.32
N VAL A 66 26.84 -16.77 18.96
CA VAL A 66 25.73 -17.61 19.43
C VAL A 66 25.82 -17.87 20.93
N GLU A 67 27.01 -18.07 21.48
CA GLU A 67 27.23 -18.22 22.93
C GLU A 67 26.87 -16.93 23.70
N GLN A 68 27.27 -15.77 23.18
CA GLN A 68 26.85 -14.48 23.74
C GLN A 68 25.33 -14.32 23.70
N LEU A 69 24.69 -14.66 22.58
CA LEU A 69 23.23 -14.60 22.47
C LEU A 69 22.53 -15.56 23.45
N ASN A 70 23.05 -16.77 23.62
CA ASN A 70 22.56 -17.73 24.61
C ASN A 70 22.70 -17.21 26.05
N THR A 71 23.72 -16.38 26.32
CA THR A 71 23.87 -15.69 27.62
C THR A 71 22.76 -14.66 27.84
N ILE A 72 22.36 -13.92 26.80
CA ILE A 72 21.21 -12.99 26.87
C ILE A 72 19.90 -13.78 27.03
N LEU A 73 19.70 -14.82 26.22
CA LEU A 73 18.48 -15.65 26.24
C LEU A 73 18.27 -16.42 27.55
N SER A 74 19.32 -16.63 28.34
CA SER A 74 19.25 -17.27 29.65
C SER A 74 19.08 -16.28 30.82
N ASN A 75 19.12 -14.96 30.57
CA ASN A 75 19.03 -13.94 31.60
C ASN A 75 17.80 -13.01 31.42
N PRO A 76 16.71 -13.21 32.17
CA PRO A 76 15.48 -12.42 32.07
C PRO A 76 15.64 -10.92 32.31
N GLU A 77 16.64 -10.51 33.10
CA GLU A 77 16.91 -9.08 33.35
C GLU A 77 17.40 -8.34 32.09
N LEU A 78 17.88 -9.08 31.09
CA LEU A 78 18.33 -8.54 29.81
C LEU A 78 17.23 -8.60 28.73
N TRP A 79 15.99 -8.96 29.06
CA TRP A 79 14.93 -9.09 28.06
C TRP A 79 14.13 -7.79 27.85
N GLU A 80 14.23 -6.85 28.79
CA GLU A 80 13.57 -5.55 28.74
C GLU A 80 14.37 -4.55 27.91
N VAL A 81 13.72 -3.73 27.09
CA VAL A 81 14.37 -2.70 26.24
C VAL A 81 15.31 -1.79 27.06
N THR A 82 14.93 -1.48 28.29
CA THR A 82 15.73 -0.64 29.21
C THR A 82 17.09 -1.25 29.57
N ALA A 83 17.28 -2.55 29.38
CA ALA A 83 18.55 -3.24 29.60
C ALA A 83 19.51 -3.18 28.40
N ARG A 84 19.08 -2.64 27.25
CA ARG A 84 19.90 -2.53 26.03
C ARG A 84 21.25 -1.82 26.26
N PRO A 85 21.33 -0.68 26.96
CA PRO A 85 22.62 -0.03 27.22
C PRO A 85 23.58 -0.89 28.06
N ASN A 86 23.04 -1.69 28.99
CA ASN A 86 23.83 -2.64 29.79
C ASN A 86 24.34 -3.80 28.91
N ALA A 87 23.49 -4.32 28.01
CA ALA A 87 23.90 -5.35 27.06
C ALA A 87 24.99 -4.85 26.09
N GLN A 88 24.88 -3.63 25.57
CA GLN A 88 25.90 -2.99 24.72
C GLN A 88 27.28 -2.90 25.39
N GLY A 89 27.33 -2.69 26.70
CA GLY A 89 28.60 -2.67 27.43
C GLY A 89 29.25 -4.04 27.63
N ARG A 90 28.56 -5.14 27.29
CA ARG A 90 28.94 -6.52 27.68
C ARG A 90 29.03 -7.51 26.53
N PHE A 91 28.31 -7.29 25.44
CA PHE A 91 28.21 -8.20 24.30
C PHE A 91 28.54 -7.46 23.00
N ASP A 92 28.83 -8.22 21.95
CA ASP A 92 29.04 -7.70 20.59
C ASP A 92 27.79 -6.96 20.10
N ASP A 93 27.98 -5.79 19.48
CA ASP A 93 26.88 -4.95 19.00
C ASP A 93 25.90 -5.72 18.09
N ARG A 94 26.40 -6.66 17.27
CA ARG A 94 25.55 -7.51 16.42
C ARG A 94 24.62 -8.38 17.25
N VAL A 95 25.11 -8.96 18.34
CA VAL A 95 24.32 -9.82 19.24
C VAL A 95 23.24 -9.00 19.93
N VAL A 96 23.60 -7.81 20.42
CA VAL A 96 22.65 -6.91 21.08
C VAL A 96 21.59 -6.46 20.08
N ASP A 97 21.97 -6.04 18.88
CA ASP A 97 20.99 -5.61 17.88
C ASP A 97 20.10 -6.75 17.38
N ILE A 98 20.62 -7.98 17.23
CA ILE A 98 19.82 -9.16 16.88
C ILE A 98 18.75 -9.45 17.95
N PHE A 99 19.10 -9.31 19.23
CA PHE A 99 18.17 -9.58 20.32
C PHE A 99 17.13 -8.46 20.47
N TYR A 100 17.56 -7.20 20.59
CA TYR A 100 16.64 -6.10 20.93
C TYR A 100 15.80 -5.58 19.73
N GLU A 101 16.08 -6.02 18.50
CA GLU A 101 15.28 -5.63 17.34
C GLU A 101 13.83 -6.15 17.42
N GLY A 102 12.88 -5.24 17.21
CA GLY A 102 11.45 -5.52 17.25
C GLY A 102 10.87 -5.58 18.66
N LEU A 103 11.68 -5.32 19.70
CA LEU A 103 11.19 -4.92 21.02
C LEU A 103 10.87 -3.43 21.08
N GLU A 104 11.59 -2.61 20.30
CA GLU A 104 11.27 -1.21 20.03
C GLU A 104 10.40 -1.14 18.78
N SER A 105 9.25 -0.47 18.86
CA SER A 105 8.41 -0.17 17.69
C SER A 105 9.01 1.00 16.90
N SER A 106 10.16 0.81 16.26
CA SER A 106 10.68 1.81 15.31
C SER A 106 10.01 1.59 13.96
N GLN A 107 9.00 2.41 13.63
CA GLN A 107 8.56 2.53 12.24
C GLN A 107 9.69 3.21 11.44
N VAL A 108 10.14 2.58 10.36
CA VAL A 108 11.10 3.18 9.44
C VAL A 108 10.33 4.15 8.55
N ASP A 109 10.68 5.43 8.60
CA ASP A 109 10.15 6.42 7.68
C ASP A 109 10.96 6.37 6.36
N PHE A 110 10.46 5.60 5.40
CA PHE A 110 11.10 5.47 4.09
C PHE A 110 11.10 6.77 3.29
N ALA A 111 10.08 7.62 3.46
CA ALA A 111 10.04 8.92 2.79
C ALA A 111 11.15 9.83 3.34
N GLN A 112 11.38 9.80 4.66
CA GLN A 112 12.50 10.49 5.29
C GLN A 112 13.85 9.95 4.81
N LEU A 113 14.04 8.62 4.71
CA LEU A 113 15.26 8.03 4.17
C LEU A 113 15.56 8.52 2.73
N ARG A 114 14.53 8.60 1.87
CA ARG A 114 14.68 9.19 0.53
C ARG A 114 14.98 10.68 0.60
N GLN A 115 14.37 11.40 1.53
CA GLN A 115 14.61 12.84 1.75
C GLN A 115 16.04 13.14 2.18
N GLU A 116 16.65 12.30 3.01
CA GLU A 116 18.04 12.46 3.45
C GLU A 116 19.05 12.24 2.31
N LEU A 117 18.76 11.30 1.39
CA LEU A 117 19.67 10.93 0.31
C LEU A 117 19.48 11.76 -0.97
N LEU A 118 18.24 12.12 -1.29
CA LEU A 118 17.88 12.90 -2.48
C LEU A 118 16.66 13.78 -2.15
N PRO A 119 16.84 14.99 -1.58
CA PRO A 119 15.72 15.84 -1.17
C PRO A 119 14.75 16.17 -2.32
N LEU A 120 13.44 16.17 -2.05
CA LEU A 120 12.47 16.76 -2.98
C LEU A 120 12.65 18.28 -3.04
N PRO A 121 12.66 18.88 -4.24
CA PRO A 121 12.55 20.33 -4.36
C PRO A 121 11.15 20.78 -3.95
N SER A 122 11.06 22.04 -3.54
CA SER A 122 9.86 22.67 -3.00
C SER A 122 9.28 23.75 -3.92
N GLY A 123 8.12 24.30 -3.55
CA GLY A 123 7.57 25.48 -4.20
C GLY A 123 8.52 26.69 -4.20
N ASP A 124 9.36 26.82 -3.17
CA ASP A 124 10.37 27.89 -3.08
C ASP A 124 11.48 27.73 -4.14
N ASP A 125 11.71 26.51 -4.62
CA ASP A 125 12.63 26.20 -5.72
C ASP A 125 11.96 26.36 -7.11
N GLY A 126 10.68 26.74 -7.13
CA GLY A 126 9.85 26.83 -8.33
C GLY A 126 9.34 25.47 -8.83
N TYR A 127 9.41 24.42 -7.99
CA TYR A 127 8.89 23.10 -8.33
C TYR A 127 7.44 22.91 -7.87
N ARG A 128 6.69 22.09 -8.61
CA ARG A 128 5.35 21.67 -8.20
C ARG A 128 5.22 20.15 -8.12
N LYS A 129 4.63 19.69 -7.02
CA LYS A 129 4.37 18.27 -6.76
C LYS A 129 3.03 17.86 -7.37
N VAL A 130 3.08 16.96 -8.34
CA VAL A 130 1.94 16.47 -9.11
C VAL A 130 1.67 15.01 -8.76
N LEU A 131 0.53 14.73 -8.16
CA LEU A 131 0.08 13.36 -7.85
C LEU A 131 -0.69 12.77 -9.02
N LEU A 132 -0.27 11.60 -9.50
CA LEU A 132 -0.97 10.84 -10.55
C LEU A 132 -1.96 9.86 -9.90
N LEU A 133 -3.24 9.99 -10.24
CA LEU A 133 -4.31 9.08 -9.81
C LEU A 133 -4.97 8.41 -11.03
N GLY A 134 -5.60 7.27 -10.83
CA GLY A 134 -6.24 6.52 -11.91
C GLY A 134 -6.17 5.01 -11.70
N THR A 135 -7.06 4.26 -12.34
CA THR A 135 -7.09 2.79 -12.26
C THR A 135 -5.87 2.16 -12.92
N THR A 136 -5.61 0.88 -12.62
CA THR A 136 -4.63 0.12 -13.41
C THR A 136 -5.11 0.01 -14.85
N GLY A 137 -4.21 0.14 -15.81
CA GLY A 137 -4.57 0.14 -17.23
C GLY A 137 -5.16 1.46 -17.75
N ALA A 138 -5.45 2.45 -16.90
CA ALA A 138 -5.90 3.77 -17.37
C ALA A 138 -4.80 4.56 -18.10
N GLY A 139 -3.56 4.08 -18.17
CA GLY A 139 -2.46 4.75 -18.86
C GLY A 139 -1.69 5.79 -18.03
N LYS A 140 -1.78 5.75 -16.68
CA LYS A 140 -1.03 6.65 -15.77
C LYS A 140 0.47 6.70 -16.11
N THR A 141 1.12 5.54 -16.02
CA THR A 141 2.56 5.42 -16.28
C THR A 141 2.90 5.77 -17.72
N THR A 142 1.98 5.55 -18.67
CA THR A 142 2.15 5.96 -20.07
C THR A 142 2.16 7.49 -20.23
N VAL A 143 1.27 8.21 -19.53
CA VAL A 143 1.30 9.68 -19.46
C VAL A 143 2.62 10.16 -18.85
N VAL A 144 3.06 9.54 -17.75
CA VAL A 144 4.35 9.86 -17.11
C VAL A 144 5.52 9.67 -18.09
N ARG A 145 5.56 8.58 -18.85
CA ARG A 145 6.62 8.32 -19.86
C ARG A 145 6.64 9.39 -20.96
N GLN A 146 5.48 9.83 -21.42
CA GLN A 146 5.40 10.93 -22.38
C GLN A 146 5.93 12.25 -21.79
N ILE A 147 5.62 12.55 -20.52
CA ILE A 147 6.14 13.73 -19.82
C ILE A 147 7.66 13.63 -19.59
N LEU A 148 8.20 12.45 -19.31
CA LEU A 148 9.64 12.26 -19.14
C LEU A 148 10.42 12.22 -20.47
N GLY A 149 9.72 12.00 -21.59
CA GLY A 149 10.35 11.80 -22.89
C GLY A 149 11.12 10.48 -22.99
N THR A 150 10.69 9.45 -22.27
CA THR A 150 11.31 8.11 -22.31
C THR A 150 10.80 7.32 -23.50
N ASP A 151 11.70 6.70 -24.25
CA ASP A 151 11.35 5.94 -25.44
C ASP A 151 10.65 4.61 -25.07
N PRO A 152 9.44 4.32 -25.59
CA PRO A 152 8.69 3.12 -25.20
C PRO A 152 9.42 1.79 -25.46
N THR A 153 10.21 1.74 -26.53
CA THR A 153 10.88 0.52 -27.04
C THR A 153 12.24 0.33 -26.38
N THR A 154 13.06 1.38 -26.34
CA THR A 154 14.46 1.33 -25.89
C THR A 154 14.63 1.66 -24.40
N GLU A 155 13.72 2.44 -23.82
CA GLU A 155 13.79 2.89 -22.43
C GLU A 155 12.54 2.47 -21.65
N ARG A 156 12.57 1.25 -21.07
CA ARG A 156 11.48 0.66 -20.28
C ARG A 156 11.27 1.28 -18.89
N PHE A 157 11.41 2.61 -18.78
CA PHE A 157 11.32 3.36 -17.54
C PHE A 157 10.34 4.55 -17.65
N PRO A 158 9.50 4.79 -16.63
CA PRO A 158 9.00 3.80 -15.68
C PRO A 158 8.25 2.69 -16.44
N SER A 159 8.21 1.47 -15.90
CA SER A 159 7.71 0.32 -16.66
C SER A 159 6.18 0.29 -16.74
N THR A 160 5.64 0.07 -17.95
CA THR A 160 4.19 -0.03 -18.20
C THR A 160 3.73 -1.48 -18.33
N SER A 161 2.49 -1.77 -17.91
CA SER A 161 1.77 -3.02 -18.18
C SER A 161 0.28 -2.81 -17.92
N THR A 162 -0.52 -3.69 -18.50
CA THR A 162 -1.96 -3.81 -18.27
C THR A 162 -2.29 -4.35 -16.87
N ALA A 163 -1.36 -5.07 -16.23
CA ALA A 163 -1.46 -5.51 -14.84
C ALA A 163 -0.93 -4.44 -13.88
N LYS A 164 -1.15 -4.60 -12.57
CA LYS A 164 -0.68 -3.66 -11.53
C LYS A 164 0.84 -3.51 -11.62
N THR A 165 1.33 -2.36 -12.08
CA THR A 165 2.74 -2.07 -12.38
C THR A 165 3.44 -1.37 -11.24
N THR A 166 2.82 -0.32 -10.73
CA THR A 166 3.35 0.54 -9.68
C THR A 166 2.86 0.03 -8.34
N VAL A 167 3.74 -0.65 -7.61
CA VAL A 167 3.49 -1.16 -6.26
C VAL A 167 4.22 -0.30 -5.20
N ALA A 168 5.26 0.40 -5.63
CA ALA A 168 6.08 1.29 -4.84
C ALA A 168 5.83 2.74 -5.23
N ASP A 169 5.90 3.66 -4.27
CA ASP A 169 5.82 5.09 -4.58
C ASP A 169 6.98 5.48 -5.49
N THR A 170 6.67 6.04 -6.65
CA THR A 170 7.66 6.51 -7.63
C THR A 170 7.62 8.04 -7.68
N GLU A 171 8.70 8.66 -7.23
CA GLU A 171 8.89 10.11 -7.19
C GLU A 171 9.90 10.50 -8.29
N LEU A 172 9.49 11.33 -9.25
CA LEU A 172 10.29 11.69 -10.42
C LEU A 172 10.50 13.20 -10.44
N ILE A 173 11.75 13.64 -10.37
CA ILE A 173 12.15 15.04 -10.37
C ILE A 173 12.72 15.37 -11.75
N ALA A 174 12.00 16.19 -12.52
CA ALA A 174 12.47 16.69 -13.79
C ALA A 174 13.41 17.89 -13.54
N THR A 175 14.71 17.70 -13.74
CA THR A 175 15.71 18.78 -13.62
C THR A 175 16.05 19.37 -14.98
N GLU A 176 16.51 20.61 -15.02
CA GLU A 176 16.93 21.23 -16.29
C GLU A 176 18.27 20.65 -16.77
N HIS A 177 19.20 20.44 -15.84
CA HIS A 177 20.57 20.00 -16.09
C HIS A 177 21.07 19.08 -14.95
N GLY A 178 22.25 18.49 -15.14
CA GLY A 178 22.95 17.70 -14.13
C GLY A 178 22.86 16.18 -14.35
N PRO A 179 23.50 15.40 -13.46
CA PRO A 179 23.51 13.95 -13.55
C PRO A 179 22.12 13.36 -13.27
N TYR A 180 21.89 12.16 -13.77
CA TYR A 180 20.78 11.33 -13.32
C TYR A 180 21.11 10.74 -11.95
N ARG A 181 20.15 10.77 -11.02
CA ARG A 181 20.28 10.27 -9.65
C ARG A 181 19.09 9.40 -9.28
N ALA A 182 19.35 8.33 -8.54
CA ALA A 182 18.31 7.45 -8.01
C ALA A 182 18.55 7.16 -6.54
N VAL A 183 17.45 7.09 -5.78
CA VAL A 183 17.41 6.53 -4.43
C VAL A 183 16.27 5.52 -4.37
N VAL A 184 16.56 4.32 -3.93
CA VAL A 184 15.62 3.22 -3.74
C VAL A 184 15.58 2.87 -2.26
N THR A 185 14.38 2.69 -1.72
CA THR A 185 14.14 2.17 -0.37
C THR A 185 13.56 0.76 -0.48
N PHE A 186 13.95 -0.14 0.42
CA PHE A 186 13.52 -1.54 0.38
C PHE A 186 12.57 -1.88 1.53
N VAL A 187 11.64 -2.79 1.25
CA VAL A 187 10.71 -3.36 2.23
C VAL A 187 11.49 -4.06 3.35
N PRO A 188 11.09 -3.95 4.64
CA PRO A 188 11.74 -4.63 5.75
C PRO A 188 11.75 -6.14 5.59
N ARG A 189 12.82 -6.79 6.05
CA ARG A 189 12.97 -8.25 5.99
C ARG A 189 11.80 -9.01 6.62
N ASP A 190 11.34 -8.56 7.78
CA ASP A 190 10.24 -9.22 8.50
C ASP A 190 8.94 -9.13 7.70
N GLU A 191 8.68 -8.04 6.97
CA GLU A 191 7.53 -7.90 6.08
C GLU A 191 7.64 -8.87 4.87
N VAL A 192 8.83 -9.00 4.26
CA VAL A 192 9.05 -9.95 3.16
C VAL A 192 8.81 -11.41 3.59
N ILE A 193 9.32 -11.80 4.76
CA ILE A 193 9.08 -13.14 5.36
C ILE A 193 7.60 -13.38 5.57
N ASP A 194 6.92 -12.37 6.06
CA ASP A 194 5.50 -12.37 6.36
C ASP A 194 4.64 -12.60 5.11
N TYR A 195 5.00 -11.97 3.98
CA TYR A 195 4.34 -12.19 2.69
C TYR A 195 4.68 -13.56 2.08
N LEU A 196 5.94 -14.01 2.17
CA LEU A 196 6.29 -15.36 1.75
C LEU A 196 5.54 -16.42 2.56
N THR A 197 5.39 -16.21 3.86
CA THR A 197 4.62 -17.10 4.74
C THR A 197 3.16 -17.18 4.31
N GLU A 198 2.55 -16.06 3.89
CA GLU A 198 1.20 -16.05 3.29
C GLU A 198 1.16 -16.85 1.99
N ASN A 199 2.12 -16.67 1.08
CA ASN A 199 2.19 -17.44 -0.16
C ASN A 199 2.38 -18.94 0.07
N VAL A 200 3.23 -19.35 1.02
CA VAL A 200 3.42 -20.77 1.36
C VAL A 200 2.12 -21.34 1.92
N SER A 201 1.37 -20.57 2.71
CA SER A 201 0.04 -20.98 3.22
C SER A 201 -0.97 -21.15 2.08
N GLU A 202 -1.05 -20.20 1.14
CA GLU A 202 -1.94 -20.30 -0.03
C GLU A 202 -1.56 -21.45 -0.98
N ALA A 203 -0.25 -21.68 -1.16
CA ALA A 203 0.26 -22.82 -1.91
C ALA A 203 -0.07 -24.15 -1.21
N ALA A 204 -0.06 -24.17 0.13
CA ALA A 204 -0.45 -25.34 0.91
C ALA A 204 -1.94 -25.68 0.73
N LEU A 205 -2.81 -24.66 0.70
CA LEU A 205 -4.23 -24.84 0.40
C LEU A 205 -4.45 -25.38 -1.02
N ALA A 206 -3.66 -24.94 -2.00
CA ALA A 206 -3.70 -25.51 -3.35
C ALA A 206 -3.22 -26.96 -3.39
N ALA A 207 -2.18 -27.30 -2.61
CA ALA A 207 -1.71 -28.68 -2.45
C ALA A 207 -2.79 -29.57 -1.79
N LEU A 208 -3.46 -29.08 -0.74
CA LEU A 208 -4.59 -29.75 -0.08
C LEU A 208 -5.70 -30.08 -1.07
N ARG A 209 -6.02 -29.13 -1.95
CA ARG A 209 -7.01 -29.26 -3.03
C ARG A 209 -6.47 -30.04 -4.25
N LYS A 210 -5.30 -30.68 -4.13
CA LYS A 210 -4.65 -31.51 -5.15
C LYS A 210 -4.51 -30.81 -6.51
N ARG A 211 -4.18 -29.51 -6.49
CA ARG A 211 -3.87 -28.74 -7.71
C ARG A 211 -2.53 -29.20 -8.31
N SER A 212 -2.28 -28.82 -9.56
CA SER A 212 -1.01 -29.14 -10.24
C SER A 212 0.18 -28.45 -9.57
N ASP A 213 1.38 -29.02 -9.76
CA ASP A 213 2.63 -28.42 -9.26
C ASP A 213 2.83 -27.00 -9.82
N GLU A 214 2.33 -26.74 -11.03
CA GLU A 214 2.33 -25.41 -11.64
C GLU A 214 1.48 -24.40 -10.86
N GLU A 215 0.25 -24.80 -10.51
CA GLU A 215 -0.65 -23.95 -9.73
C GLU A 215 -0.11 -23.68 -8.32
N ILE A 216 0.52 -24.70 -7.71
CA ILE A 216 1.17 -24.59 -6.39
C ILE A 216 2.36 -23.62 -6.49
N ARG A 217 3.22 -23.78 -7.49
CA ARG A 217 4.36 -22.89 -7.78
C ARG A 217 3.90 -21.44 -7.96
N ARG A 218 2.86 -21.22 -8.78
CA ARG A 218 2.31 -19.90 -9.02
C ARG A 218 1.86 -19.23 -7.72
N ARG A 219 1.14 -19.95 -6.84
CA ARG A 219 0.69 -19.40 -5.55
C ARG A 219 1.82 -19.22 -4.54
N LEU A 220 2.87 -20.03 -4.63
CA LEU A 220 4.07 -19.89 -3.81
C LEU A 220 4.84 -18.60 -4.17
N LEU A 221 4.89 -18.25 -5.45
CA LEU A 221 5.68 -17.12 -5.94
C LEU A 221 4.89 -15.83 -6.09
N ASP A 222 3.61 -15.90 -6.47
CA ASP A 222 2.81 -14.71 -6.76
C ASP A 222 1.67 -14.57 -5.75
N HIS A 223 1.77 -13.52 -4.93
CA HIS A 223 0.78 -13.21 -3.91
C HIS A 223 -0.57 -12.83 -4.53
N VAL A 224 -1.68 -13.24 -3.89
CA VAL A 224 -3.06 -13.03 -4.38
C VAL A 224 -3.41 -11.56 -4.68
N ASN A 225 -2.95 -10.63 -3.83
CA ASN A 225 -3.12 -9.18 -4.03
C ASN A 225 -2.23 -8.58 -5.14
N GLN A 226 -1.43 -9.40 -5.82
CA GLN A 226 -0.47 -9.02 -6.86
C GLN A 226 0.57 -7.95 -6.48
N ARG A 227 0.69 -7.65 -5.18
CA ARG A 227 1.65 -6.70 -4.61
C ARG A 227 3.06 -7.30 -4.58
N PHE A 228 3.19 -8.51 -4.04
CA PHE A 228 4.47 -9.25 -4.00
C PHE A 228 4.45 -10.37 -5.04
N ARG A 229 5.13 -10.14 -6.17
CA ARG A 229 5.35 -11.13 -7.22
C ARG A 229 6.78 -11.65 -7.15
N PHE A 230 7.05 -12.58 -6.24
CA PHE A 230 8.38 -13.16 -6.06
C PHE A 230 8.88 -13.87 -7.31
N SER A 231 8.02 -14.22 -8.27
CA SER A 231 8.44 -14.68 -9.60
C SER A 231 9.35 -13.69 -10.33
N TYR A 232 9.27 -12.39 -10.03
CA TYR A 232 10.17 -11.39 -10.64
C TYR A 232 11.60 -11.53 -10.11
N ILE A 233 11.73 -12.00 -8.87
CA ILE A 233 13.00 -12.17 -8.14
C ILE A 233 13.55 -13.59 -8.33
N LEU A 234 12.69 -14.61 -8.23
CA LEU A 234 13.05 -16.03 -8.22
C LEU A 234 12.86 -16.71 -9.59
N GLY A 235 12.25 -16.03 -10.55
CA GLY A 235 11.90 -16.59 -11.85
C GLY A 235 10.62 -17.42 -11.80
N ARG A 236 10.08 -17.75 -12.98
CA ARG A 236 8.92 -18.65 -13.12
C ARG A 236 9.32 -20.11 -13.37
N GLY A 237 10.61 -20.43 -13.36
CA GLY A 237 11.10 -21.75 -13.77
C GLY A 237 11.14 -21.92 -15.30
N VAL A 238 11.57 -23.10 -15.76
CA VAL A 238 11.63 -23.42 -17.19
C VAL A 238 10.20 -23.70 -17.69
N ALA A 239 9.77 -23.00 -18.74
CA ALA A 239 8.53 -23.32 -19.44
C ALA A 239 8.64 -24.74 -20.02
N SER A 240 7.59 -25.55 -19.92
CA SER A 240 7.52 -26.76 -20.76
C SER A 240 7.41 -26.35 -22.22
N ASP A 241 7.96 -27.14 -23.15
CA ASP A 241 7.83 -26.89 -24.60
C ASP A 241 6.35 -26.76 -25.05
N ASP A 242 5.40 -27.30 -24.27
CA ASP A 242 3.95 -27.18 -24.48
C ASP A 242 3.36 -25.81 -24.06
N ASP A 243 4.10 -24.95 -23.34
CA ASP A 243 3.69 -23.58 -22.95
C ASP A 243 4.14 -22.51 -23.96
N LEU A 244 4.69 -22.93 -25.11
CA LEU A 244 5.08 -22.05 -26.23
C LEU A 244 3.91 -21.67 -27.14
N ASP A 245 2.67 -21.77 -26.66
CA ASP A 245 1.55 -20.97 -27.17
C ASP A 245 1.80 -19.50 -26.76
N LEU A 246 2.84 -18.89 -27.34
CA LEU A 246 2.97 -17.44 -27.40
C LEU A 246 1.67 -16.93 -28.00
N ALA A 247 1.03 -15.95 -27.35
CA ALA A 247 -0.12 -15.30 -27.93
C ALA A 247 0.23 -14.86 -29.36
N ASP A 248 -0.70 -15.00 -30.32
CA ASP A 248 -0.63 -14.46 -31.68
C ASP A 248 -0.62 -12.91 -31.66
N GLU A 249 0.25 -12.31 -30.86
CA GLU A 249 0.58 -10.90 -30.86
C GLU A 249 1.85 -10.79 -31.69
N ASP A 250 1.78 -10.04 -32.80
CA ASP A 250 2.90 -9.71 -33.69
C ASP A 250 4.18 -9.58 -32.86
N GLU A 251 5.26 -10.27 -33.23
CA GLU A 251 6.58 -10.17 -32.58
C GLU A 251 6.91 -8.69 -32.36
N GLU A 252 6.55 -8.16 -31.19
CA GLU A 252 6.93 -6.81 -30.82
C GLU A 252 8.46 -6.89 -30.79
N ASP A 253 9.12 -6.15 -31.68
CA ASP A 253 10.57 -6.04 -31.76
C ASP A 253 11.07 -5.42 -30.45
N PHE A 254 11.14 -6.27 -29.43
CA PHE A 254 11.57 -5.95 -28.09
C PHE A 254 13.07 -5.77 -28.19
N GLY A 255 13.52 -4.57 -28.60
CA GLY A 255 14.92 -4.29 -28.88
C GLY A 255 15.88 -4.90 -27.85
N ASP A 256 17.08 -5.30 -28.30
CA ASP A 256 18.18 -6.04 -27.65
C ASP A 256 18.35 -5.89 -26.10
N ILE A 257 17.36 -6.30 -25.28
CA ILE A 257 17.54 -6.43 -23.83
C ILE A 257 18.09 -7.83 -23.58
N ASP A 258 19.41 -7.93 -23.42
CA ASP A 258 20.06 -9.17 -23.00
C ASP A 258 19.87 -9.37 -21.49
N PRO A 259 19.18 -10.44 -21.02
CA PRO A 259 19.07 -10.73 -19.59
C PRO A 259 20.42 -10.83 -18.88
N ALA A 260 21.50 -11.22 -19.57
CA ALA A 260 22.85 -11.34 -19.02
C ALA A 260 23.39 -10.00 -18.47
N ASP A 261 22.92 -8.89 -19.01
CA ASP A 261 23.24 -7.54 -18.55
C ASP A 261 22.71 -7.23 -17.12
N TYR A 262 21.78 -8.03 -16.64
CA TYR A 262 21.09 -7.85 -15.36
C TYR A 262 21.71 -8.70 -14.23
N GLY A 263 23.04 -8.88 -14.28
CA GLY A 263 23.85 -9.51 -13.23
C GLY A 263 23.95 -11.04 -13.35
N ALA A 264 24.99 -11.65 -12.80
CA ALA A 264 25.14 -13.11 -12.85
C ALA A 264 24.25 -13.79 -11.80
N VAL A 265 23.20 -14.51 -12.24
CA VAL A 265 22.31 -15.30 -11.37
C VAL A 265 22.24 -16.73 -11.87
N ASP A 266 22.49 -17.69 -10.98
CA ASP A 266 22.29 -19.11 -11.27
C ASP A 266 20.80 -19.47 -11.17
N MET A 267 20.11 -19.31 -12.29
CA MET A 267 18.68 -19.62 -12.41
C MET A 267 18.38 -21.12 -12.29
N THR A 268 19.34 -21.99 -12.62
CA THR A 268 19.19 -23.44 -12.48
C THR A 268 19.14 -23.82 -11.00
N ALA A 269 20.08 -23.30 -10.20
CA ALA A 269 20.08 -23.49 -8.75
C ALA A 269 18.84 -22.88 -8.10
N THR A 270 18.45 -21.67 -8.52
CA THR A 270 17.21 -21.02 -8.03
C THR A 270 15.98 -21.89 -8.28
N ASN A 271 15.81 -22.39 -9.51
CA ASN A 271 14.66 -23.21 -9.87
C ASN A 271 14.63 -24.53 -9.09
N ALA A 272 15.80 -25.13 -8.82
CA ALA A 272 15.88 -26.34 -7.98
C ALA A 272 15.37 -26.08 -6.55
N VAL A 273 15.66 -24.92 -5.97
CA VAL A 273 15.13 -24.51 -4.65
C VAL A 273 13.62 -24.38 -4.68
N VAL A 274 13.05 -23.71 -5.70
CA VAL A 274 11.60 -23.54 -5.85
C VAL A 274 10.89 -24.88 -6.02
N VAL A 275 11.43 -25.77 -6.87
CA VAL A 275 10.87 -27.12 -7.07
C VAL A 275 10.92 -27.93 -5.77
N SER A 276 12.04 -27.86 -5.03
CA SER A 276 12.18 -28.52 -3.74
C SER A 276 11.17 -28.00 -2.72
N ALA A 277 10.93 -26.68 -2.68
CA ALA A 277 9.93 -26.05 -1.83
C ALA A 277 8.51 -26.57 -2.13
N VAL A 278 8.12 -26.70 -3.41
CA VAL A 278 6.81 -27.26 -3.80
C VAL A 278 6.66 -28.71 -3.33
N GLN A 279 7.68 -29.56 -3.52
CA GLN A 279 7.61 -30.96 -3.08
C GLN A 279 7.59 -31.10 -1.55
N ALA A 280 8.41 -30.31 -0.84
CA ALA A 280 8.40 -30.26 0.62
C ALA A 280 7.03 -29.85 1.15
N LEU A 281 6.42 -28.81 0.56
CA LEU A 281 5.10 -28.33 0.95
C LEU A 281 4.02 -29.39 0.79
N LYS A 282 4.00 -30.12 -0.34
CA LYS A 282 3.07 -31.24 -0.56
C LYS A 282 3.25 -32.34 0.49
N SER A 283 4.49 -32.65 0.87
CA SER A 283 4.78 -33.65 1.90
C SER A 283 4.22 -33.23 3.26
N VAL A 284 4.46 -31.98 3.66
CA VAL A 284 3.95 -31.41 4.92
C VAL A 284 2.42 -31.40 4.91
N VAL A 285 1.79 -30.90 3.85
CA VAL A 285 0.31 -30.85 3.75
C VAL A 285 -0.31 -32.23 3.83
N ASN A 286 0.21 -33.23 3.11
CA ASN A 286 -0.34 -34.59 3.16
C ASN A 286 -0.29 -35.19 4.57
N ARG A 287 0.73 -34.83 5.37
CA ARG A 287 0.88 -35.33 6.74
C ARG A 287 -0.14 -34.72 7.71
N HIS A 288 -0.43 -33.43 7.56
CA HIS A 288 -1.36 -32.70 8.42
C HIS A 288 -2.82 -32.88 7.98
N ALA A 289 -3.10 -32.87 6.68
CA ALA A 289 -4.45 -32.88 6.13
C ALA A 289 -5.25 -34.15 6.44
N SER A 290 -4.60 -35.32 6.44
CA SER A 290 -5.30 -36.60 6.67
C SER A 290 -5.95 -36.70 8.06
N ALA A 291 -5.29 -36.15 9.09
CA ALA A 291 -5.84 -36.13 10.45
C ALA A 291 -7.00 -35.13 10.60
N THR A 292 -6.84 -33.94 10.02
CA THR A 292 -7.82 -32.85 10.11
C THR A 292 -9.13 -33.15 9.36
N ILE A 293 -9.05 -33.76 8.18
CA ILE A 293 -10.23 -34.03 7.33
C ILE A 293 -11.17 -35.05 8.00
N GLU A 294 -10.62 -36.09 8.64
CA GLU A 294 -11.44 -37.12 9.31
C GLU A 294 -12.12 -36.57 10.56
N GLU A 295 -11.43 -35.72 11.34
CA GLU A 295 -11.96 -35.15 12.58
C GLU A 295 -13.16 -34.22 12.33
N PHE A 296 -13.11 -33.33 11.34
CA PHE A 296 -14.17 -32.32 11.15
C PHE A 296 -15.39 -32.80 10.37
N LYS A 297 -15.26 -33.81 9.51
CA LYS A 297 -16.39 -34.39 8.77
C LYS A 297 -17.41 -35.09 9.67
N GLU A 298 -17.03 -35.47 10.89
CA GLU A 298 -17.93 -36.12 11.84
C GLU A 298 -18.71 -35.12 12.72
N ILE A 299 -18.38 -33.82 12.68
CA ILE A 299 -18.82 -32.82 13.66
C ILE A 299 -19.84 -31.82 13.08
N GLU A 300 -19.79 -31.52 11.78
CA GLU A 300 -20.60 -30.47 11.14
C GLU A 300 -21.13 -30.92 9.77
N ASP A 301 -22.43 -30.67 9.50
CA ASP A 301 -23.10 -31.08 8.27
C ASP A 301 -23.01 -30.03 7.14
N ASP A 302 -22.67 -28.78 7.46
CA ASP A 302 -22.47 -27.72 6.46
C ASP A 302 -21.06 -27.80 5.84
N GLU A 303 -20.98 -28.31 4.61
CA GLU A 303 -19.73 -28.47 3.85
C GLU A 303 -18.88 -27.19 3.80
N ARG A 304 -19.50 -25.99 3.76
CA ARG A 304 -18.74 -24.73 3.72
C ARG A 304 -18.07 -24.43 5.04
N VAL A 305 -18.74 -24.74 6.15
CA VAL A 305 -18.19 -24.56 7.49
C VAL A 305 -17.08 -25.58 7.73
N VAL A 306 -17.26 -26.82 7.29
CA VAL A 306 -16.23 -27.88 7.35
C VAL A 306 -14.98 -27.47 6.57
N ASP A 307 -15.14 -26.96 5.34
CA ASP A 307 -14.02 -26.47 4.54
C ASP A 307 -13.29 -25.30 5.23
N GLU A 308 -14.01 -24.30 5.76
CA GLU A 308 -13.39 -23.19 6.51
C GLU A 308 -12.59 -23.70 7.73
N LEU A 309 -13.10 -24.69 8.47
CA LEU A 309 -12.42 -25.28 9.63
C LEU A 309 -11.16 -26.06 9.26
N ILE A 310 -11.21 -26.86 8.18
CA ILE A 310 -10.06 -27.63 7.70
C ILE A 310 -8.94 -26.67 7.26
N GLU A 311 -9.28 -25.62 6.51
CA GLU A 311 -8.30 -24.64 6.06
C GLU A 311 -7.65 -23.88 7.22
N GLU A 312 -8.44 -23.50 8.22
CA GLU A 312 -7.95 -22.80 9.41
C GLU A 312 -7.02 -23.68 10.26
N SER A 313 -7.41 -24.94 10.49
CA SER A 313 -6.60 -25.91 11.24
C SER A 313 -5.28 -26.17 10.52
N LEU A 314 -5.31 -26.38 9.20
CA LEU A 314 -4.11 -26.59 8.40
C LEU A 314 -3.17 -25.38 8.46
N ASP A 315 -3.67 -24.14 8.30
CA ASP A 315 -2.84 -22.92 8.45
C ASP A 315 -2.20 -22.83 9.85
N SER A 316 -2.93 -23.20 10.91
CA SER A 316 -2.41 -23.18 12.28
C SER A 316 -1.30 -24.21 12.53
N ASP A 317 -1.43 -25.40 11.95
CA ASP A 317 -0.46 -26.50 12.10
C ASP A 317 0.79 -26.23 11.27
N LEU A 318 0.63 -25.76 10.03
CA LEU A 318 1.74 -25.39 9.15
C LEU A 318 2.64 -24.34 9.80
N ARG A 319 2.07 -23.31 10.42
CA ARG A 319 2.83 -22.26 11.10
C ARG A 319 3.60 -22.73 12.34
N GLN A 320 3.37 -23.96 12.80
CA GLN A 320 4.12 -24.58 13.90
C GLN A 320 5.17 -25.58 13.41
N SER A 321 5.16 -25.92 12.12
CA SER A 321 6.11 -26.86 11.52
C SER A 321 7.46 -26.18 11.25
N ASP A 322 8.55 -26.81 11.70
CA ASP A 322 9.90 -26.39 11.36
C ASP A 322 10.17 -26.53 9.85
N GLU A 323 9.63 -27.57 9.21
CA GLU A 323 9.75 -27.81 7.75
C GLU A 323 9.10 -26.68 6.94
N PHE A 324 7.97 -26.17 7.42
CA PHE A 324 7.32 -24.99 6.82
C PHE A 324 8.21 -23.75 6.90
N HIS A 325 8.87 -23.54 8.05
CA HIS A 325 9.80 -22.43 8.20
C HIS A 325 11.08 -22.60 7.38
N GLU A 326 11.57 -23.84 7.19
CA GLU A 326 12.71 -24.15 6.32
C GLU A 326 12.42 -23.80 4.86
N ILE A 327 11.19 -24.03 4.37
CA ILE A 327 10.76 -23.60 3.03
C ILE A 327 10.88 -22.08 2.90
N VAL A 328 10.28 -21.32 3.82
CA VAL A 328 10.35 -19.84 3.81
C VAL A 328 11.81 -19.37 3.85
N ASP A 329 12.60 -19.99 4.72
CA ASP A 329 14.01 -19.68 4.93
C ASP A 329 14.86 -19.91 3.68
N SER A 330 14.60 -20.98 2.93
CA SER A 330 15.28 -21.26 1.66
C SER A 330 14.99 -20.22 0.58
N LEU A 331 13.73 -19.76 0.49
CA LEU A 331 13.31 -18.75 -0.48
C LEU A 331 13.86 -17.37 -0.13
N ILE A 332 13.89 -17.00 1.16
CA ILE A 332 14.52 -15.75 1.61
C ILE A 332 16.00 -15.71 1.28
N ASP A 333 16.72 -16.82 1.50
CA ASP A 333 18.14 -16.88 1.20
C ASP A 333 18.40 -16.71 -0.30
N GLU A 334 17.51 -17.23 -1.14
CA GLU A 334 17.56 -17.04 -2.59
C GLU A 334 17.25 -15.58 -2.97
N ILE A 335 16.25 -14.95 -2.35
CA ILE A 335 15.96 -13.52 -2.52
C ILE A 335 17.16 -12.64 -2.17
N GLU A 336 17.85 -12.92 -1.05
CA GLU A 336 18.98 -12.13 -0.59
C GLU A 336 20.15 -12.10 -1.59
N LYS A 337 20.34 -13.18 -2.37
CA LYS A 337 21.36 -13.24 -3.43
C LYS A 337 21.12 -12.21 -4.53
N ARG A 338 19.88 -11.73 -4.75
CA ARG A 338 19.63 -10.76 -5.84
C ARG A 338 20.26 -9.41 -5.57
N PHE A 339 20.42 -9.05 -4.29
CA PHE A 339 21.09 -7.80 -3.93
C PHE A 339 22.59 -7.80 -4.21
N SER A 340 23.24 -8.97 -4.32
CA SER A 340 24.67 -9.02 -4.70
C SER A 340 24.91 -8.81 -6.19
N THR A 341 23.85 -8.71 -7.00
CA THR A 341 23.95 -8.39 -8.43
C THR A 341 24.04 -6.88 -8.71
N LEU A 342 23.92 -6.04 -7.66
CA LEU A 342 24.02 -4.60 -7.75
C LEU A 342 25.50 -4.18 -7.74
N ASP A 343 26.08 -4.12 -8.94
CA ASP A 343 27.52 -3.85 -9.14
C ASP A 343 27.87 -2.36 -9.08
N VAL A 344 26.86 -1.49 -9.08
CA VAL A 344 26.99 -0.03 -9.05
C VAL A 344 26.09 0.58 -7.96
N GLY A 345 26.46 1.77 -7.49
CA GLY A 345 25.76 2.48 -6.42
C GLY A 345 26.18 2.07 -5.02
N GLU A 346 25.67 2.79 -4.03
CA GLU A 346 25.90 2.55 -2.61
C GLU A 346 24.69 1.83 -2.02
N LEU A 347 24.85 0.55 -1.65
CA LEU A 347 23.83 -0.23 -0.95
C LEU A 347 24.02 -0.13 0.58
N ARG A 348 23.16 0.63 1.26
CA ARG A 348 23.17 0.69 2.73
C ARG A 348 22.34 -0.45 3.31
N ARG A 349 22.93 -1.12 4.28
CA ARG A 349 22.28 -2.20 5.03
C ARG A 349 22.01 -1.74 6.44
N ASN A 350 20.94 -2.25 7.04
CA ASN A 350 20.76 -2.14 8.48
C ASN A 350 21.88 -2.93 9.19
N ARG A 351 21.91 -2.84 10.52
CA ARG A 351 22.95 -3.51 11.35
C ARG A 351 22.96 -5.04 11.22
N GLN A 352 21.94 -5.63 10.60
CA GLN A 352 21.79 -7.07 10.39
C GLN A 352 22.15 -7.50 8.97
N GLY A 353 22.61 -6.55 8.14
CA GLY A 353 22.94 -6.84 6.76
C GLY A 353 21.74 -6.89 5.82
N TRP A 354 20.52 -6.52 6.24
CA TRP A 354 19.40 -6.39 5.29
C TRP A 354 19.48 -5.05 4.53
N PRO A 355 19.31 -5.02 3.21
CA PRO A 355 19.27 -3.77 2.43
C PRO A 355 18.16 -2.83 2.88
N THR A 356 18.50 -1.56 3.05
CA THR A 356 17.57 -0.50 3.47
C THR A 356 17.40 0.55 2.39
N THR A 357 18.52 1.06 1.88
CA THR A 357 18.56 2.01 0.78
C THR A 357 19.61 1.63 -0.24
N TRP A 358 19.37 2.01 -1.49
CA TRP A 358 20.38 2.02 -2.54
C TRP A 358 20.37 3.40 -3.20
N SER A 359 21.53 3.98 -3.46
CA SER A 359 21.65 5.27 -4.16
C SER A 359 22.74 5.25 -5.21
N TRP A 360 22.50 5.90 -6.33
CA TRP A 360 23.48 5.98 -7.42
C TRP A 360 23.29 7.24 -8.26
N GLU A 361 24.36 7.67 -8.92
CA GLU A 361 24.34 8.75 -9.90
C GLU A 361 25.15 8.38 -11.16
N SER A 362 24.72 8.90 -12.30
CA SER A 362 25.34 8.68 -13.61
C SER A 362 25.04 9.85 -14.54
N ASP A 363 26.04 10.27 -15.34
CA ASP A 363 25.84 11.22 -16.44
C ASP A 363 25.31 10.55 -17.72
N ASP A 364 25.40 9.22 -17.80
CA ASP A 364 24.91 8.43 -18.93
C ASP A 364 23.46 7.99 -18.69
N ARG A 365 22.54 8.55 -19.48
CA ARG A 365 21.09 8.23 -19.48
C ARG A 365 20.83 6.75 -19.72
N ALA A 366 21.50 6.13 -20.70
CA ALA A 366 21.25 4.74 -21.07
C ALA A 366 21.71 3.79 -19.96
N ALA A 367 22.91 4.00 -19.42
CA ALA A 367 23.41 3.22 -18.28
C ALA A 367 22.54 3.44 -17.02
N PHE A 368 22.06 4.67 -16.81
CA PHE A 368 21.17 5.01 -15.71
C PHE A 368 19.84 4.27 -15.80
N VAL A 369 19.12 4.41 -16.92
CA VAL A 369 17.82 3.77 -17.16
C VAL A 369 17.94 2.25 -17.06
N LYS A 370 18.99 1.65 -17.64
CA LYS A 370 19.26 0.22 -17.57
C LYS A 370 19.39 -0.28 -16.12
N THR A 371 20.11 0.44 -15.28
CA THR A 371 20.30 0.06 -13.87
C THR A 371 19.01 0.23 -13.07
N VAL A 372 18.33 1.37 -13.24
CA VAL A 372 17.08 1.66 -12.52
C VAL A 372 15.95 0.69 -12.90
N THR A 373 15.95 0.18 -14.14
CA THR A 373 15.00 -0.82 -14.63
C THR A 373 14.94 -2.08 -13.75
N ARG A 374 16.03 -2.44 -13.04
CA ARG A 374 16.03 -3.56 -12.08
C ARG A 374 15.02 -3.38 -10.93
N PHE A 375 14.70 -2.14 -10.58
CA PHE A 375 13.83 -1.77 -9.48
C PHE A 375 12.39 -1.47 -9.93
N THR A 376 12.17 -1.23 -11.21
CA THR A 376 10.85 -0.79 -11.72
C THR A 376 10.22 -1.76 -12.71
N SER A 377 11.00 -2.68 -13.30
CA SER A 377 10.53 -3.53 -14.39
C SER A 377 9.63 -4.67 -13.96
N ASN A 378 8.85 -5.14 -14.93
CA ASN A 378 8.01 -6.32 -14.91
C ASN A 378 8.20 -7.15 -16.19
N PHE A 379 9.26 -6.90 -16.95
CA PHE A 379 9.53 -7.55 -18.22
C PHE A 379 9.87 -9.02 -18.00
N ALA A 380 9.06 -9.93 -18.57
CA ALA A 380 9.13 -11.36 -18.30
C ALA A 380 10.51 -12.00 -18.55
N PRO A 381 11.25 -11.63 -19.62
CA PRO A 381 12.62 -12.13 -19.83
C PRO A 381 13.61 -11.79 -18.72
N LEU A 382 13.32 -10.81 -17.86
CA LEU A 382 14.15 -10.45 -16.71
C LEU A 382 13.69 -11.12 -15.40
N PHE A 383 12.64 -11.94 -15.40
CA PHE A 383 12.19 -12.64 -14.19
C PHE A 383 13.28 -13.56 -13.65
N GLY A 384 13.57 -13.43 -12.36
CA GLY A 384 14.74 -14.03 -11.71
C GLY A 384 15.85 -13.02 -11.38
N ARG A 385 15.78 -11.82 -11.95
CA ARG A 385 16.83 -10.79 -11.88
C ARG A 385 16.32 -9.44 -11.38
N LEU A 386 15.01 -9.28 -11.22
CA LEU A 386 14.40 -8.02 -10.80
C LEU A 386 14.27 -7.94 -9.28
N LEU A 387 14.39 -6.71 -8.75
CA LEU A 387 14.18 -6.39 -7.34
C LEU A 387 12.85 -5.65 -7.10
N THR A 388 12.08 -5.37 -8.15
CA THR A 388 10.82 -4.61 -8.12
C THR A 388 9.89 -4.97 -6.94
N PRO A 389 9.63 -6.25 -6.60
CA PRO A 389 8.73 -6.59 -5.50
C PRO A 389 9.29 -6.28 -4.10
N LEU A 390 10.58 -5.98 -3.97
CA LEU A 390 11.22 -5.61 -2.70
C LEU A 390 11.35 -4.10 -2.54
N VAL A 391 11.01 -3.32 -3.57
CA VAL A 391 11.08 -1.86 -3.52
C VAL A 391 9.89 -1.34 -2.72
N ASN A 392 10.18 -0.51 -1.71
CA ASN A 392 9.18 0.24 -0.96
C ASN A 392 8.82 1.55 -1.71
N GLY A 393 9.85 2.26 -2.17
CA GLY A 393 9.71 3.51 -2.91
C GLY A 393 10.99 3.86 -3.64
N ILE A 394 10.85 4.54 -4.76
CA ILE A 394 11.94 4.98 -5.63
C ILE A 394 11.81 6.47 -5.91
N ARG A 395 12.92 7.19 -5.80
CA ARG A 395 13.05 8.58 -6.18
C ARG A 395 14.11 8.71 -7.26
N VAL A 396 13.76 9.30 -8.39
CA VAL A 396 14.66 9.51 -9.52
C VAL A 396 14.68 10.99 -9.86
N SER A 397 15.86 11.53 -10.10
CA SER A 397 16.09 12.90 -10.53
C SER A 397 16.92 12.89 -11.80
N GLY A 398 16.64 13.79 -12.73
CA GLY A 398 17.52 13.99 -13.88
C GLY A 398 16.85 14.82 -14.98
N PRO A 399 17.62 15.16 -16.04
CA PRO A 399 17.13 15.93 -17.17
C PRO A 399 16.26 15.08 -18.10
N PHE A 400 15.11 14.66 -17.58
CA PHE A 400 14.04 14.02 -18.33
C PHE A 400 13.14 15.10 -18.93
N GLN A 401 13.03 15.12 -20.25
CA GLN A 401 12.19 16.05 -21.00
C GLN A 401 11.71 15.39 -22.30
N PRO A 402 10.45 15.61 -22.72
CA PRO A 402 9.98 15.18 -24.02
C PRO A 402 10.67 15.96 -25.14
N THR A 403 10.82 15.33 -26.30
CA THR A 403 11.39 15.99 -27.49
C THR A 403 10.48 17.06 -28.09
N TRP A 404 9.18 17.04 -27.76
CA TRP A 404 8.17 17.92 -28.32
C TRP A 404 7.91 19.20 -27.50
N THR A 405 8.54 19.36 -26.34
CA THR A 405 8.45 20.60 -25.54
C THR A 405 9.81 21.30 -25.50
N SER A 406 9.79 22.63 -25.61
CA SER A 406 11.01 23.46 -25.62
C SER A 406 11.37 24.02 -24.25
N GLU A 407 10.42 24.11 -23.32
CA GLU A 407 10.64 24.66 -21.99
C GLU A 407 10.68 23.53 -20.96
N PRO A 408 11.73 23.44 -20.13
CA PRO A 408 11.79 22.44 -19.09
C PRO A 408 10.77 22.77 -18.00
N VAL A 409 9.98 21.78 -17.59
CA VAL A 409 8.96 21.96 -16.56
C VAL A 409 9.47 21.45 -15.22
N ARG A 410 9.49 22.33 -14.22
CA ARG A 410 9.93 22.01 -12.85
C ARG A 410 8.84 21.26 -12.10
N LEU A 411 8.73 19.97 -12.37
CA LEU A 411 7.73 19.09 -11.75
C LEU A 411 8.39 18.01 -10.91
N VAL A 412 7.73 17.69 -9.80
CA VAL A 412 7.91 16.44 -9.07
C VAL A 412 6.67 15.58 -9.35
N LEU A 413 6.80 14.58 -10.22
CA LEU A 413 5.72 13.64 -10.49
C LEU A 413 5.72 12.53 -9.44
N VAL A 414 4.57 12.27 -8.84
CA VAL A 414 4.37 11.18 -7.88
C VAL A 414 3.42 10.17 -8.51
N ASP A 415 4.00 9.08 -9.05
CA ASP A 415 3.25 7.93 -9.55
C ASP A 415 3.11 6.91 -8.41
N GLY A 416 1.90 6.82 -7.86
CA GLY A 416 1.56 5.89 -6.78
C GLY A 416 0.87 4.63 -7.30
N GLU A 417 0.52 3.75 -6.36
CA GLU A 417 -0.28 2.56 -6.66
C GLU A 417 -1.62 2.95 -7.31
N GLY A 418 -2.01 2.24 -8.38
CA GLY A 418 -3.27 2.51 -9.07
C GLY A 418 -4.48 2.39 -8.14
N LEU A 419 -5.51 3.21 -8.39
CA LEU A 419 -6.80 3.09 -7.72
C LEU A 419 -7.36 1.68 -8.01
N GLY A 420 -7.73 0.94 -6.95
CA GLY A 420 -8.11 -0.47 -7.04
C GLY A 420 -9.28 -0.76 -7.99
N HIS A 421 -9.48 -2.04 -8.33
CA HIS A 421 -10.48 -2.52 -9.32
C HIS A 421 -11.70 -3.20 -8.70
N THR A 422 -12.13 -2.84 -7.49
CA THR A 422 -13.34 -3.46 -6.93
C THR A 422 -14.60 -2.84 -7.53
N PRO A 423 -15.44 -3.63 -8.25
CA PRO A 423 -16.67 -3.12 -8.90
C PRO A 423 -17.81 -2.83 -7.92
N LYS A 424 -17.63 -3.10 -6.62
CA LYS A 424 -18.70 -3.09 -5.62
C LYS A 424 -18.44 -2.05 -4.55
N SER A 425 -19.33 -1.06 -4.49
CA SER A 425 -19.43 0.03 -3.49
C SER A 425 -18.29 1.06 -3.54
N VAL A 426 -18.62 2.30 -3.17
CA VAL A 426 -17.72 3.46 -3.08
C VAL A 426 -16.53 3.10 -2.18
N ALA A 427 -15.45 2.60 -2.78
CA ALA A 427 -14.25 2.25 -2.04
C ALA A 427 -13.59 3.55 -1.59
N ALA A 428 -13.49 3.75 -0.28
CA ALA A 428 -12.72 4.86 0.27
C ALA A 428 -11.29 4.82 -0.30
N LEU A 429 -10.76 5.99 -0.66
CA LEU A 429 -9.34 6.13 -1.01
C LEU A 429 -8.50 5.64 0.17
N SER A 430 -7.38 4.95 -0.08
CA SER A 430 -6.50 4.50 1.01
C SER A 430 -6.00 5.68 1.84
N THR A 431 -5.57 5.42 3.08
CA THR A 431 -4.95 6.44 3.93
C THR A 431 -3.71 7.04 3.28
N HIS A 432 -2.92 6.20 2.61
CA HIS A 432 -1.75 6.61 1.84
C HIS A 432 -2.09 7.61 0.72
N VAL A 433 -3.04 7.26 -0.16
CA VAL A 433 -3.48 8.13 -1.27
C VAL A 433 -4.07 9.43 -0.75
N THR A 434 -4.83 9.38 0.33
CA THR A 434 -5.41 10.61 0.93
C THR A 434 -4.33 11.52 1.48
N THR A 435 -3.29 10.97 2.11
CA THR A 435 -2.16 11.77 2.62
C THR A 435 -1.39 12.42 1.46
N GLN A 436 -1.08 11.65 0.41
CA GLN A 436 -0.42 12.19 -0.79
C GLN A 436 -1.23 13.30 -1.47
N LEU A 437 -2.57 13.18 -1.49
CA LEU A 437 -3.47 14.17 -2.09
C LEU A 437 -3.43 15.52 -1.35
N GLN A 438 -3.24 15.49 -0.04
CA GLN A 438 -3.10 16.69 0.78
C GLN A 438 -1.76 17.38 0.53
N ASP A 439 -0.69 16.60 0.46
CA ASP A 439 0.67 17.09 0.22
C ASP A 439 0.94 17.53 -1.22
N ALA A 440 0.07 17.19 -2.18
CA ALA A 440 0.25 17.54 -3.58
C ALA A 440 -0.17 18.99 -3.87
N ASP A 441 0.55 19.65 -4.78
CA ASP A 441 0.18 20.96 -5.32
C ASP A 441 -0.86 20.83 -6.44
N ALA A 442 -0.78 19.73 -7.19
CA ALA A 442 -1.71 19.38 -8.25
C ALA A 442 -1.98 17.87 -8.26
N VAL A 443 -3.17 17.49 -8.75
CA VAL A 443 -3.59 16.10 -8.92
C VAL A 443 -3.98 15.90 -10.37
N VAL A 444 -3.44 14.88 -11.02
CA VAL A 444 -3.83 14.47 -12.37
C VAL A 444 -4.53 13.12 -12.28
N LEU A 445 -5.86 13.13 -12.45
CA LEU A 445 -6.67 11.93 -12.56
C LEU A 445 -6.66 11.44 -14.01
N VAL A 446 -5.99 10.32 -14.24
CA VAL A 446 -5.91 9.64 -15.53
C VAL A 446 -7.03 8.61 -15.63
N ASP A 447 -7.86 8.75 -16.67
CA ASP A 447 -9.03 7.90 -16.91
C ASP A 447 -9.05 7.38 -18.36
N ASN A 448 -9.64 6.21 -18.58
CA ASN A 448 -9.73 5.61 -19.91
C ASN A 448 -10.94 6.18 -20.66
N ALA A 449 -10.72 6.91 -21.75
CA ALA A 449 -11.78 7.52 -22.55
C ALA A 449 -12.72 6.52 -23.23
N ALA A 450 -12.29 5.28 -23.47
CA ALA A 450 -13.14 4.24 -24.06
C ALA A 450 -14.20 3.72 -23.07
N GLN A 451 -13.90 3.79 -21.76
CA GLN A 451 -14.81 3.43 -20.68
C GLN A 451 -14.68 4.44 -19.53
N PRO A 452 -15.10 5.69 -19.75
CA PRO A 452 -14.82 6.77 -18.80
C PRO A 452 -15.64 6.60 -17.52
N MET A 453 -15.14 7.18 -16.44
CA MET A 453 -15.82 7.37 -15.16
C MET A 453 -16.33 6.07 -14.52
N GLN A 454 -15.49 5.03 -14.51
CA GLN A 454 -15.73 3.80 -13.75
C GLN A 454 -15.68 4.04 -12.23
N ALA A 455 -15.95 3.01 -11.43
CA ALA A 455 -16.09 3.11 -9.97
C ALA A 455 -14.92 3.81 -9.25
N ALA A 456 -13.67 3.53 -9.65
CA ALA A 456 -12.50 4.08 -8.98
C ALA A 456 -12.22 5.57 -9.31
N PRO A 457 -12.26 6.03 -10.57
CA PRO A 457 -12.24 7.47 -10.87
C PRO A 457 -13.38 8.23 -10.18
N VAL A 458 -14.58 7.66 -10.14
CA VAL A 458 -15.73 8.25 -9.40
C VAL A 458 -15.42 8.38 -7.91
N ALA A 459 -14.87 7.33 -7.28
CA ALA A 459 -14.48 7.39 -5.87
C ALA A 459 -13.39 8.44 -5.60
N ALA A 460 -12.44 8.61 -6.53
CA ALA A 460 -11.44 9.67 -6.46
C ALA A 460 -12.07 11.07 -6.55
N LEU A 461 -12.99 11.29 -7.49
CA LEU A 461 -13.73 12.56 -7.60
C LEU A 461 -14.51 12.89 -6.32
N LYS A 462 -15.19 11.90 -5.73
CA LYS A 462 -15.87 12.06 -4.44
C LYS A 462 -14.88 12.43 -3.32
N GLY A 463 -13.77 11.70 -3.20
CA GLY A 463 -12.73 11.99 -2.21
C GLY A 463 -12.13 13.39 -2.37
N ILE A 464 -11.88 13.82 -3.61
CA ILE A 464 -11.36 15.15 -3.95
C ILE A 464 -12.37 16.25 -3.58
N ALA A 465 -13.65 16.06 -3.89
CA ALA A 465 -14.69 17.02 -3.56
C ALA A 465 -14.87 17.17 -2.04
N VAL A 466 -15.05 16.06 -1.32
CA VAL A 466 -15.27 16.07 0.14
C VAL A 466 -14.05 16.62 0.89
N SER A 467 -12.83 16.39 0.37
CA SER A 467 -11.61 16.92 0.98
C SER A 467 -11.28 18.37 0.64
N GLY A 468 -12.12 19.07 -0.15
CA GLY A 468 -11.88 20.47 -0.54
C GLY A 468 -10.69 20.64 -1.49
N ASN A 469 -10.29 19.60 -2.22
CA ASN A 469 -9.11 19.62 -3.10
C ASN A 469 -9.44 19.75 -4.59
N ALA A 470 -10.68 20.08 -4.93
CA ALA A 470 -11.11 20.13 -6.33
C ALA A 470 -10.31 21.15 -7.17
N ALA A 471 -9.86 22.26 -6.59
CA ALA A 471 -9.00 23.22 -7.28
C ALA A 471 -7.67 22.63 -7.79
N LYS A 472 -7.18 21.54 -7.18
CA LYS A 472 -5.94 20.86 -7.58
C LYS A 472 -6.13 19.88 -8.74
N LEU A 473 -7.37 19.51 -9.08
CA LEU A 473 -7.70 18.40 -9.98
C LEU A 473 -7.46 18.74 -11.45
N HIS A 474 -6.87 17.84 -12.20
CA HIS A 474 -6.76 17.85 -13.66
C HIS A 474 -7.20 16.47 -14.14
N ILE A 475 -7.89 16.37 -15.26
CA ILE A 475 -8.32 15.07 -15.80
C ILE A 475 -7.69 14.83 -17.16
N VAL A 476 -7.03 13.69 -17.31
CA VAL A 476 -6.44 13.24 -18.58
C VAL A 476 -7.17 11.98 -19.04
N PHE A 477 -7.95 12.10 -20.09
CA PHE A 477 -8.63 10.99 -20.76
C PHE A 477 -7.69 10.36 -21.79
N THR A 478 -7.15 9.19 -21.47
CA THR A 478 -6.26 8.40 -22.32
C THR A 478 -7.06 7.47 -23.24
N HIS A 479 -6.38 6.74 -24.13
CA HIS A 479 -7.01 5.83 -25.09
C HIS A 479 -8.09 6.52 -25.95
N PHE A 480 -7.96 7.85 -26.15
CA PHE A 480 -8.97 8.62 -26.89
C PHE A 480 -9.05 8.21 -28.37
N ASP A 481 -7.99 7.61 -28.90
CA ASP A 481 -7.95 6.96 -30.21
C ASP A 481 -8.87 5.72 -30.31
N GLN A 482 -9.20 5.11 -29.17
CA GLN A 482 -10.12 3.96 -29.06
C GLN A 482 -11.59 4.37 -28.92
N VAL A 483 -11.90 5.66 -28.71
CA VAL A 483 -13.27 6.19 -28.75
C VAL A 483 -13.74 6.19 -30.21
N LYS A 484 -14.44 5.13 -30.60
CA LYS A 484 -14.88 4.86 -31.97
C LYS A 484 -16.39 4.64 -32.00
N GLY A 485 -17.02 5.07 -33.09
CA GLY A 485 -18.44 4.85 -33.36
C GLY A 485 -18.82 5.52 -34.68
N ASP A 486 -19.73 4.91 -35.43
CA ASP A 486 -20.18 5.46 -36.72
C ASP A 486 -20.82 6.85 -36.58
N ASN A 487 -21.32 7.15 -35.37
CA ASN A 487 -21.90 8.43 -34.97
C ASN A 487 -20.89 9.42 -34.36
N LEU A 488 -19.58 9.10 -34.31
CA LEU A 488 -18.53 9.93 -33.71
C LEU A 488 -17.41 10.28 -34.72
N PRO A 489 -17.74 10.94 -35.85
CA PRO A 489 -16.80 11.16 -36.95
C PRO A 489 -15.70 12.18 -36.61
N THR A 490 -15.98 13.16 -35.74
CA THR A 490 -15.02 14.22 -35.40
C THR A 490 -14.44 14.06 -33.99
N PHE A 491 -13.37 14.81 -33.71
CA PHE A 491 -12.81 14.90 -32.36
C PHE A 491 -13.82 15.46 -31.36
N GLY A 492 -14.56 16.50 -31.74
CA GLY A 492 -15.56 17.14 -30.89
C GLY A 492 -16.72 16.19 -30.54
N ASP A 493 -17.17 15.37 -31.48
CA ASP A 493 -18.22 14.38 -31.21
C ASP A 493 -17.77 13.35 -30.17
N ARG A 494 -16.52 12.88 -30.29
CA ARG A 494 -15.91 11.96 -29.32
C ARG A 494 -15.73 12.60 -27.95
N GLU A 495 -15.31 13.86 -27.92
CA GLU A 495 -15.18 14.64 -26.68
C GLU A 495 -16.55 14.75 -25.98
N GLN A 496 -17.58 15.17 -26.70
CA GLN A 496 -18.93 15.27 -26.15
C GLN A 496 -19.48 13.92 -25.66
N HIS A 497 -19.16 12.82 -26.34
CA HIS A 497 -19.53 11.48 -25.90
C HIS A 497 -18.91 11.11 -24.54
N VAL A 498 -17.63 11.40 -24.34
CA VAL A 498 -16.95 11.18 -23.05
C VAL A 498 -17.57 12.08 -21.97
N LEU A 499 -17.77 13.37 -22.28
CA LEU A 499 -18.33 14.34 -21.34
C LEU A 499 -19.74 14.02 -20.89
N ALA A 500 -20.59 13.46 -21.77
CA ALA A 500 -21.93 13.02 -21.37
C ALA A 500 -21.88 11.94 -20.25
N SER A 501 -20.85 11.09 -20.24
CA SER A 501 -20.63 10.13 -19.16
C SER A 501 -20.16 10.81 -17.87
N VAL A 502 -19.33 11.84 -18.00
CA VAL A 502 -18.87 12.68 -16.89
C VAL A 502 -20.04 13.41 -16.24
N ASP A 503 -20.91 14.06 -17.02
CA ASP A 503 -22.04 14.84 -16.52
C ASP A 503 -23.01 13.97 -15.69
N ASN A 504 -23.28 12.75 -16.15
CA ASN A 504 -24.11 11.79 -15.40
C ASN A 504 -23.49 11.45 -14.03
N VAL A 505 -22.17 11.29 -13.98
CA VAL A 505 -21.43 11.00 -12.75
C VAL A 505 -21.41 12.22 -11.83
N LEU A 506 -21.15 13.42 -12.35
CA LEU A 506 -21.16 14.65 -11.56
C LEU A 506 -22.53 14.90 -10.93
N LYS A 507 -23.61 14.65 -11.67
CA LYS A 507 -24.97 14.72 -11.14
C LYS A 507 -25.20 13.70 -10.01
N ALA A 508 -24.76 12.46 -10.17
CA ALA A 508 -24.86 11.45 -9.12
C ALA A 508 -24.03 11.82 -7.86
N ILE A 509 -22.88 12.47 -8.05
CA ILE A 509 -22.09 13.03 -6.95
C ILE A 509 -22.85 14.21 -6.30
N GLY A 510 -23.51 15.07 -7.08
CA GLY A 510 -24.35 16.16 -6.61
C GLY A 510 -25.56 15.69 -5.79
N ASP A 511 -26.19 14.59 -6.19
CA ASP A 511 -27.31 13.99 -5.46
C ASP A 511 -26.87 13.48 -4.07
N GLU A 512 -25.62 13.01 -3.93
CA GLU A 512 -25.06 12.47 -2.67
C GLU A 512 -24.41 13.55 -1.78
N LEU A 513 -23.58 14.41 -2.37
CA LEU A 513 -22.75 15.40 -1.66
C LEU A 513 -23.34 16.82 -1.70
N GLY A 514 -24.41 17.02 -2.44
CA GLY A 514 -25.08 18.30 -2.63
C GLY A 514 -24.59 19.10 -3.85
N PRO A 515 -25.34 20.14 -4.26
CA PRO A 515 -25.10 20.88 -5.50
C PRO A 515 -23.75 21.62 -5.57
N ALA A 516 -23.15 21.94 -4.41
CA ALA A 516 -21.84 22.58 -4.36
C ALA A 516 -20.74 21.66 -4.92
N ALA A 517 -20.76 20.37 -4.56
CA ALA A 517 -19.80 19.39 -5.05
C ALA A 517 -19.88 19.23 -6.58
N GLU A 518 -21.09 19.09 -7.12
CA GLU A 518 -21.35 19.01 -8.56
C GLU A 518 -20.81 20.24 -9.28
N ARG A 519 -21.16 21.44 -8.81
CA ARG A 519 -20.76 22.71 -9.43
C ARG A 519 -19.25 22.88 -9.48
N VAL A 520 -18.57 22.59 -8.37
CA VAL A 520 -17.11 22.74 -8.29
C VAL A 520 -16.39 21.77 -9.21
N LEU A 521 -16.80 20.49 -9.22
CA LEU A 521 -16.21 19.50 -10.10
C LEU A 521 -16.50 19.82 -11.57
N HIS A 522 -17.71 20.26 -11.91
CA HIS A 522 -18.09 20.66 -13.27
C HIS A 522 -17.22 21.81 -13.77
N ARG A 523 -17.13 22.90 -12.99
CA ARG A 523 -16.28 24.06 -13.31
C ARG A 523 -14.83 23.63 -13.52
N ARG A 524 -14.31 22.75 -12.66
CA ARG A 524 -12.93 22.28 -12.78
C ARG A 524 -12.70 21.45 -14.03
N ILE A 525 -13.63 20.56 -14.39
CA ILE A 525 -13.54 19.72 -15.59
C ILE A 525 -13.62 20.56 -16.87
N GLU A 526 -14.38 21.64 -16.87
CA GLU A 526 -14.42 22.57 -18.01
C GLU A 526 -13.06 23.23 -18.26
N GLN A 527 -12.30 23.51 -17.21
CA GLN A 527 -11.03 24.24 -17.29
C GLN A 527 -9.79 23.34 -17.42
N ALA A 528 -9.81 22.16 -16.81
CA ALA A 528 -8.63 21.32 -16.61
C ALA A 528 -8.82 19.87 -17.11
N ARG A 529 -9.38 19.72 -18.33
CA ARG A 529 -9.54 18.42 -19.01
C ARG A 529 -8.67 18.31 -20.26
N PHE A 530 -8.13 17.12 -20.50
CA PHE A 530 -7.25 16.85 -21.63
C PHE A 530 -7.56 15.48 -22.24
N PHE A 531 -7.49 15.36 -23.56
CA PHE A 531 -7.80 14.13 -24.30
C PHE A 531 -6.60 13.69 -25.13
N VAL A 532 -6.04 12.53 -24.80
CA VAL A 532 -4.81 12.01 -25.42
C VAL A 532 -5.01 10.60 -25.96
N GLY A 533 -4.44 10.34 -27.13
CA GLY A 533 -4.48 9.02 -27.78
C GLY A 533 -3.16 8.66 -28.44
N GLY A 534 -2.90 7.36 -28.60
CA GLY A 534 -1.65 6.85 -29.18
C GLY A 534 -0.40 7.14 -28.35
N ILE A 535 -0.55 7.31 -27.03
CA ILE A 535 0.54 7.68 -26.12
C ILE A 535 1.44 6.50 -25.71
N GLN A 536 1.07 5.27 -26.08
CA GLN A 536 1.93 4.09 -25.92
C GLN A 536 3.15 4.13 -26.86
N ASP A 537 3.04 4.85 -27.98
CA ASP A 537 4.09 5.04 -28.97
C ASP A 537 4.77 6.40 -28.78
N GLN A 538 5.94 6.59 -29.42
CA GLN A 538 6.55 7.92 -29.48
C GLN A 538 5.64 8.86 -30.29
N LEU A 539 5.20 9.95 -29.64
CA LEU A 539 4.36 10.95 -30.30
C LEU A 539 5.16 11.69 -31.37
N SER A 540 4.56 11.84 -32.56
CA SER A 540 5.18 12.52 -33.70
C SER A 540 4.26 13.63 -34.22
N GLU A 541 4.86 14.80 -34.47
CA GLU A 541 4.17 15.92 -35.14
C GLU A 541 3.79 15.60 -36.59
N GLY A 542 4.36 14.56 -37.20
CA GLY A 542 4.04 14.15 -38.56
C GLY A 542 2.60 13.65 -38.72
N LYS A 543 1.98 13.12 -37.64
CA LYS A 543 0.60 12.61 -37.65
C LYS A 543 -0.35 13.61 -37.00
N ALA A 544 -1.54 13.80 -37.58
CA ALA A 544 -2.56 14.71 -37.02
C ALA A 544 -3.09 14.26 -35.65
N SER A 545 -3.10 12.95 -35.35
CA SER A 545 -3.37 12.43 -34.00
C SER A 545 -2.25 12.79 -33.03
N GLY A 546 -0.99 12.56 -33.42
CA GLY A 546 0.20 12.88 -32.63
C GLY A 546 0.27 14.37 -32.26
N ARG A 547 0.09 15.28 -33.23
CA ARG A 547 0.03 16.74 -32.97
C ARG A 547 -1.05 17.13 -31.96
N ARG A 548 -2.21 16.47 -31.98
CA ARG A 548 -3.29 16.76 -31.04
C ARG A 548 -2.95 16.28 -29.63
N SER A 549 -2.43 15.05 -29.48
CA SER A 549 -2.00 14.54 -28.19
C SER A 549 -0.86 15.37 -27.60
N ILE A 550 0.13 15.77 -28.42
CA ILE A 550 1.22 16.67 -28.03
C ILE A 550 0.64 18.00 -27.51
N LYS A 551 -0.24 18.64 -28.29
CA LYS A 551 -0.88 19.90 -27.86
C LYS A 551 -1.61 19.75 -26.53
N GLN A 552 -2.38 18.68 -26.33
CA GLN A 552 -3.12 18.45 -25.09
C GLN A 552 -2.20 18.19 -23.89
N LEU A 553 -1.07 17.51 -24.07
CA LEU A 553 -0.07 17.33 -23.03
C LEU A 553 0.69 18.63 -22.74
N ASP A 554 0.98 19.45 -23.76
CA ASP A 554 1.63 20.74 -23.60
C ASP A 554 0.71 21.76 -22.87
N ASP A 555 -0.58 21.78 -23.21
CA ASP A 555 -1.61 22.56 -22.51
C ASP A 555 -1.69 22.14 -21.02
N LEU A 556 -1.64 20.82 -20.74
CA LEU A 556 -1.58 20.28 -19.37
C LEU A 556 -0.32 20.75 -18.64
N LEU A 557 0.86 20.58 -19.25
CA LEU A 557 2.13 20.98 -18.65
C LEU A 557 2.18 22.49 -18.37
N THR A 558 1.62 23.30 -19.26
CA THR A 558 1.52 24.75 -19.09
C THR A 558 0.67 25.12 -17.88
N LEU A 559 -0.49 24.48 -17.72
CA LEU A 559 -1.38 24.70 -16.57
C LEU A 559 -0.77 24.19 -15.25
N LEU A 560 -0.04 23.08 -15.30
CA LEU A 560 0.74 22.55 -14.17
C LEU A 560 1.96 23.42 -13.83
N ALA A 561 2.53 24.15 -14.78
CA ALA A 561 3.61 25.11 -14.52
C ALA A 561 3.06 26.43 -13.94
N HIS A 562 1.92 26.90 -14.46
CA HIS A 562 1.36 28.22 -14.16
C HIS A 562 -0.08 28.09 -13.66
N PRO A 563 -0.31 27.93 -12.33
CA PRO A 563 -1.65 27.73 -11.82
C PRO A 563 -2.46 29.00 -11.90
N GLU A 564 -3.77 28.81 -11.96
CA GLU A 564 -4.72 29.90 -11.75
C GLU A 564 -4.52 30.50 -10.34
N HIS A 565 -4.62 31.83 -10.22
CA HIS A 565 -4.57 32.49 -8.93
C HIS A 565 -5.79 32.09 -8.10
N ILE A 566 -5.56 31.56 -6.89
CA ILE A 566 -6.62 31.27 -5.93
C ILE A 566 -7.32 32.60 -5.59
N ALA A 567 -8.65 32.63 -5.74
CA ALA A 567 -9.43 33.80 -5.36
C ALA A 567 -9.26 34.06 -3.86
N GLN A 568 -9.08 35.33 -3.47
CA GLN A 568 -8.88 35.68 -2.07
C GLN A 568 -10.16 35.44 -1.27
N THR A 569 -10.01 34.89 -0.06
CA THR A 569 -11.08 34.88 0.93
C THR A 569 -11.28 36.31 1.44
N GLY A 570 -12.50 36.84 1.40
CA GLY A 570 -12.81 38.18 1.91
C GLY A 570 -12.93 38.18 3.43
N ALA A 571 -13.72 39.10 4.00
CA ALA A 571 -13.83 39.26 5.46
C ALA A 571 -14.94 38.42 6.11
N SER A 572 -15.80 37.78 5.31
CA SER A 572 -16.92 36.99 5.83
C SER A 572 -16.45 35.64 6.37
N ARG A 573 -17.00 35.18 7.51
CA ARG A 573 -16.65 33.88 8.10
C ARG A 573 -17.88 33.05 8.42
N PRO A 574 -17.85 31.74 8.18
CA PRO A 574 -18.99 30.88 8.46
C PRO A 574 -19.16 30.68 9.98
N VAL A 575 -20.41 30.65 10.41
CA VAL A 575 -20.82 30.28 11.77
C VAL A 575 -21.61 28.99 11.68
N PHE A 576 -21.23 28.02 12.51
CA PHE A 576 -21.74 26.66 12.48
C PHE A 576 -22.41 26.29 13.80
N ASN A 577 -23.37 25.37 13.75
CA ASN A 577 -24.01 24.80 14.93
C ASN A 577 -23.29 23.54 15.42
N ARG A 578 -22.88 23.52 16.69
CA ARG A 578 -22.25 22.36 17.33
C ARG A 578 -23.16 21.14 17.40
N MET A 579 -24.47 21.32 17.49
CA MET A 579 -25.44 20.22 17.46
C MET A 579 -25.42 19.50 16.11
N ASN A 580 -25.30 20.23 15.00
CA ASN A 580 -25.22 19.62 13.66
C ASN A 580 -23.96 18.76 13.52
N LEU A 581 -22.84 19.18 14.12
CA LEU A 581 -21.63 18.37 14.15
C LEU A 581 -21.84 17.06 14.93
N SER A 582 -22.56 17.10 16.06
CA SER A 582 -22.84 15.88 16.83
C SER A 582 -23.72 14.88 16.05
N LEU A 583 -24.67 15.37 15.26
CA LEU A 583 -25.49 14.55 14.36
C LEU A 583 -24.64 13.96 13.23
N ALA A 584 -23.76 14.77 12.62
CA ALA A 584 -22.84 14.33 11.57
C ALA A 584 -21.93 13.19 12.04
N VAL A 585 -21.34 13.31 13.24
CA VAL A 585 -20.50 12.27 13.86
C VAL A 585 -21.30 11.00 14.13
N MET A 586 -22.55 11.13 14.62
CA MET A 586 -23.42 9.99 14.87
C MET A 586 -23.76 9.23 13.59
N GLU A 587 -24.15 9.93 12.52
CA GLU A 587 -24.46 9.29 11.24
C GLU A 587 -23.23 8.65 10.59
N ALA A 588 -22.06 9.28 10.69
CA ALA A 588 -20.80 8.70 10.23
C ALA A 588 -20.47 7.38 10.95
N ALA A 589 -20.61 7.35 12.28
CA ALA A 589 -20.38 6.14 13.08
C ALA A 589 -21.38 5.03 12.72
N LYS A 590 -22.66 5.35 12.56
CA LYS A 590 -23.68 4.37 12.15
C LYS A 590 -23.36 3.74 10.80
N ALA A 591 -23.00 4.56 9.80
CA ALA A 591 -22.66 4.08 8.47
C ALA A 591 -21.43 3.15 8.49
N PHE A 592 -20.39 3.53 9.23
CA PHE A 592 -19.19 2.70 9.45
C PHE A 592 -19.56 1.34 10.07
N HIS A 593 -20.33 1.33 11.17
CA HIS A 593 -20.74 0.09 11.84
C HIS A 593 -21.62 -0.79 10.96
N ALA A 594 -22.60 -0.22 10.25
CA ALA A 594 -23.50 -0.98 9.38
C ALA A 594 -22.73 -1.72 8.27
N ARG A 595 -21.71 -1.08 7.68
CA ARG A 595 -20.83 -1.71 6.70
C ARG A 595 -20.00 -2.82 7.33
N TRP A 596 -19.26 -2.52 8.41
CA TRP A 596 -18.31 -3.47 8.98
C TRP A 596 -18.97 -4.67 9.66
N ARG A 597 -20.17 -4.51 10.23
CA ARG A 597 -20.94 -5.65 10.74
C ARG A 597 -21.39 -6.60 9.62
N GLY A 598 -21.68 -6.07 8.42
CA GLY A 598 -21.90 -6.86 7.20
C GLY A 598 -20.64 -7.58 6.72
N VAL A 599 -19.51 -6.85 6.59
CA VAL A 599 -18.18 -7.41 6.23
C VAL A 599 -17.79 -8.57 7.15
N LEU A 600 -17.96 -8.40 8.45
CA LEU A 600 -17.62 -9.41 9.46
C LEU A 600 -18.65 -10.55 9.56
N GLY A 601 -19.78 -10.46 8.83
CA GLY A 601 -20.86 -11.44 8.87
C GLY A 601 -21.60 -11.51 10.20
N LEU A 602 -21.55 -10.43 11.00
CA LEU A 602 -22.30 -10.32 12.26
C LEU A 602 -23.77 -9.97 12.01
N ASP A 603 -24.02 -9.17 10.98
CA ASP A 603 -25.36 -8.84 10.50
C ASP A 603 -25.50 -9.24 9.03
N HIS A 604 -26.71 -9.64 8.62
CA HIS A 604 -27.00 -9.89 7.22
C HIS A 604 -27.16 -8.56 6.47
N ASN A 605 -26.24 -8.28 5.55
CA ASN A 605 -26.31 -7.12 4.66
C ASN A 605 -26.09 -7.55 3.20
N PRO A 606 -27.13 -7.52 2.34
CA PRO A 606 -27.01 -7.91 0.93
C PRO A 606 -26.05 -7.03 0.11
N GLU A 607 -25.92 -5.75 0.47
CA GLU A 607 -25.03 -4.80 -0.21
C GLU A 607 -23.57 -4.99 0.21
N VAL A 608 -23.34 -5.50 1.42
CA VAL A 608 -22.02 -5.74 2.01
C VAL A 608 -21.96 -7.16 2.58
N PRO A 609 -21.74 -8.17 1.72
CA PRO A 609 -21.72 -9.57 2.14
C PRO A 609 -20.52 -9.89 3.05
N LYS A 610 -20.67 -10.96 3.85
CA LYS A 610 -19.59 -11.51 4.70
C LYS A 610 -18.34 -11.76 3.85
N GLN A 611 -17.20 -11.28 4.32
CA GLN A 611 -15.89 -11.54 3.73
C GLN A 611 -15.31 -12.87 4.17
N HIS A 612 -14.46 -13.47 3.32
CA HIS A 612 -13.77 -14.71 3.67
C HIS A 612 -12.82 -14.51 4.86
N TRP A 613 -12.78 -15.47 5.79
CA TRP A 613 -12.06 -15.33 7.07
C TRP A 613 -10.56 -15.11 6.89
N THR A 614 -9.95 -15.67 5.84
CA THR A 614 -8.51 -15.48 5.55
C THR A 614 -8.18 -14.01 5.28
N ARG A 615 -9.07 -13.28 4.58
CA ARG A 615 -8.91 -11.85 4.31
C ARG A 615 -9.06 -11.02 5.58
N VAL A 616 -10.03 -11.36 6.43
CA VAL A 616 -10.21 -10.71 7.74
C VAL A 616 -8.99 -10.95 8.64
N LYS A 617 -8.47 -12.19 8.68
CA LYS A 617 -7.27 -12.55 9.44
C LYS A 617 -6.02 -11.81 8.91
N ALA A 618 -5.89 -11.66 7.60
CA ALA A 618 -4.80 -10.93 6.95
C ALA A 618 -4.84 -9.42 7.28
N LEU A 619 -6.03 -8.79 7.28
CA LEU A 619 -6.22 -7.42 7.77
C LEU A 619 -5.84 -7.30 9.26
N THR A 620 -6.38 -8.20 10.07
CA THR A 620 -6.19 -8.22 11.54
C THR A 620 -4.70 -8.31 11.89
N ARG A 621 -3.92 -9.13 11.16
CA ARG A 621 -2.46 -9.24 11.36
C ARG A 621 -1.75 -7.91 11.10
N ARG A 622 -2.06 -7.25 9.99
CA ARG A 622 -1.40 -5.99 9.58
C ARG A 622 -1.60 -4.89 10.62
N LEU A 623 -2.82 -4.78 11.14
CA LEU A 623 -3.17 -3.84 12.20
C LEU A 623 -2.56 -4.24 13.55
N ALA A 624 -2.44 -5.54 13.85
CA ALA A 624 -1.78 -6.04 15.06
C ALA A 624 -0.25 -5.79 15.06
N GLU A 625 0.41 -5.99 13.92
CA GLU A 625 1.85 -5.72 13.72
C GLU A 625 2.13 -4.22 13.55
N GLY A 626 1.14 -3.43 13.11
CA GLY A 626 1.23 -1.97 13.01
C GLY A 626 2.01 -1.47 11.79
N TRP A 627 2.27 -2.31 10.80
CA TRP A 627 2.99 -1.92 9.58
C TRP A 627 2.08 -1.40 8.47
N ASN A 628 0.78 -1.75 8.49
CA ASN A 628 -0.20 -1.29 7.52
C ASN A 628 -1.59 -1.17 8.18
N ASP A 629 -2.48 -0.35 7.62
CA ASP A 629 -3.83 -0.09 8.10
C ASP A 629 -4.96 -0.62 7.20
N GLU A 630 -4.58 -1.31 6.11
CA GLU A 630 -5.50 -1.91 5.14
C GLU A 630 -5.04 -3.27 4.61
N TYR A 631 -5.97 -4.00 3.99
CA TYR A 631 -5.70 -5.21 3.22
C TYR A 631 -6.65 -5.31 2.02
N ASP A 632 -6.10 -5.11 0.81
CA ASP A 632 -6.86 -5.13 -0.45
C ASP A 632 -8.01 -4.10 -0.45
N ASP A 633 -9.28 -4.53 -0.44
CA ASP A 633 -10.45 -3.65 -0.34
C ASP A 633 -10.92 -3.40 1.10
N LEU A 634 -10.29 -4.05 2.09
CA LEU A 634 -10.61 -3.89 3.52
C LEU A 634 -9.82 -2.73 4.12
N LYS A 635 -10.47 -1.59 4.31
CA LYS A 635 -9.81 -0.33 4.70
C LYS A 635 -10.49 0.38 5.87
N PRO A 636 -10.49 -0.20 7.09
CA PRO A 636 -11.30 0.31 8.21
C PRO A 636 -10.95 1.75 8.59
N VAL A 637 -9.66 2.11 8.58
CA VAL A 637 -9.20 3.48 8.87
C VAL A 637 -9.71 4.47 7.82
N ALA A 638 -9.57 4.12 6.54
CA ALA A 638 -10.00 4.96 5.44
C ALA A 638 -11.52 5.10 5.35
N GLU A 639 -12.27 4.05 5.63
CA GLU A 639 -13.72 4.07 5.59
C GLU A 639 -14.31 4.90 6.73
N LEU A 640 -13.81 4.77 7.96
CA LEU A 640 -14.23 5.65 9.06
C LEU A 640 -13.93 7.11 8.71
N ARG A 641 -12.74 7.38 8.19
CA ARG A 641 -12.34 8.71 7.76
C ARG A 641 -13.30 9.25 6.70
N TYR A 642 -13.57 8.46 5.66
CA TYR A 642 -14.47 8.86 4.58
C TYR A 642 -15.87 9.18 5.09
N HIS A 643 -16.45 8.34 5.96
CA HIS A 643 -17.76 8.62 6.54
C HIS A 643 -17.79 9.90 7.38
N LEU A 644 -16.76 10.14 8.22
CA LEU A 644 -16.63 11.37 8.99
C LEU A 644 -16.47 12.59 8.07
N GLN A 645 -15.57 12.51 7.10
CA GLN A 645 -15.32 13.56 6.12
C GLN A 645 -16.57 13.94 5.36
N THR A 646 -17.33 12.96 4.84
CA THR A 646 -18.56 13.21 4.09
C THR A 646 -19.60 13.92 4.95
N GLN A 647 -19.86 13.44 6.16
CA GLN A 647 -20.86 14.05 7.04
C GLN A 647 -20.44 15.44 7.53
N VAL A 648 -19.16 15.63 7.85
CA VAL A 648 -18.64 16.95 8.23
C VAL A 648 -18.68 17.90 7.03
N TYR A 649 -18.28 17.47 5.84
CA TYR A 649 -18.39 18.26 4.61
C TYR A 649 -19.83 18.73 4.37
N LEU A 650 -20.82 17.83 4.43
CA LEU A 650 -22.23 18.19 4.25
C LEU A 650 -22.70 19.24 5.27
N MET A 651 -22.18 19.19 6.49
CA MET A 651 -22.45 20.18 7.53
C MET A 651 -21.73 21.50 7.25
N LEU A 652 -20.46 21.49 6.81
CA LEU A 652 -19.71 22.69 6.44
C LEU A 652 -20.33 23.42 5.23
N GLN A 653 -20.93 22.69 4.29
CA GLN A 653 -21.64 23.28 3.15
C GLN A 653 -22.92 24.05 3.54
N ARG A 654 -23.35 23.98 4.81
CA ARG A 654 -24.55 24.65 5.33
C ARG A 654 -24.24 25.42 6.62
N PRO A 655 -23.44 26.51 6.56
CA PRO A 655 -23.31 27.42 7.70
C PRO A 655 -24.69 27.95 8.13
N GLU A 656 -24.90 28.13 9.43
CA GLU A 656 -26.15 28.74 9.93
C GLU A 656 -26.25 30.21 9.50
N ARG A 657 -25.12 30.90 9.52
CA ARG A 657 -24.97 32.29 9.12
C ARG A 657 -23.52 32.58 8.75
N TRP A 658 -23.32 33.76 8.17
CA TRP A 658 -22.00 34.33 7.92
C TRP A 658 -21.80 35.57 8.78
N SER A 659 -20.67 35.65 9.48
CA SER A 659 -20.22 36.90 10.07
C SER A 659 -19.83 37.87 8.95
N ASN A 660 -19.99 39.17 9.20
CA ASN A 660 -19.69 40.24 8.24
C ASN A 660 -20.47 40.21 6.91
N GLY A 661 -21.62 39.51 6.87
CA GLY A 661 -22.50 39.44 5.70
C GLY A 661 -22.23 38.23 4.81
N GLU A 662 -23.21 37.82 4.01
CA GLU A 662 -23.06 36.66 3.13
C GLU A 662 -22.11 36.98 1.97
N PRO A 663 -21.02 36.21 1.81
CA PRO A 663 -20.07 36.41 0.72
C PRO A 663 -20.67 36.02 -0.64
N GLY A 664 -20.01 36.43 -1.72
CA GLY A 664 -20.36 35.95 -3.06
C GLY A 664 -20.13 34.44 -3.20
N GLU A 665 -20.80 33.78 -4.14
CA GLU A 665 -20.74 32.31 -4.30
C GLU A 665 -19.32 31.77 -4.50
N ASP A 666 -18.45 32.49 -5.20
CA ASP A 666 -17.05 32.07 -5.40
C ASP A 666 -16.21 32.19 -4.11
N GLU A 667 -16.37 33.28 -3.36
CA GLU A 667 -15.70 33.48 -2.07
C GLU A 667 -16.19 32.46 -1.03
N LYS A 668 -17.50 32.19 -1.02
CA LYS A 668 -18.14 31.17 -0.21
C LYS A 668 -17.51 29.81 -0.47
N GLN A 669 -17.41 29.41 -1.73
CA GLN A 669 -16.85 28.12 -2.11
C GLN A 669 -15.39 27.98 -1.70
N VAL A 670 -14.54 28.97 -2.01
CA VAL A 670 -13.11 28.93 -1.64
C VAL A 670 -12.92 28.84 -0.12
N THR A 671 -13.72 29.59 0.64
CA THR A 671 -13.67 29.56 2.11
C THR A 671 -14.02 28.17 2.66
N LEU A 672 -15.11 27.58 2.16
CA LEU A 672 -15.58 26.27 2.62
C LEU A 672 -14.67 25.11 2.16
N ASP A 673 -14.10 25.19 0.97
CA ASP A 673 -13.14 24.20 0.46
C ASP A 673 -11.85 24.22 1.28
N THR A 674 -11.33 25.41 1.58
CA THR A 674 -10.12 25.57 2.42
C THR A 674 -10.35 25.02 3.82
N LEU A 675 -11.53 25.28 4.40
CA LEU A 675 -11.92 24.73 5.70
C LEU A 675 -12.05 23.20 5.64
N SER A 676 -12.68 22.66 4.60
CA SER A 676 -12.86 21.21 4.41
C SER A 676 -11.52 20.48 4.25
N ASN A 677 -10.56 21.12 3.58
CA ASN A 677 -9.19 20.63 3.46
C ASN A 677 -8.50 20.55 4.82
N ALA A 678 -8.51 21.64 5.59
CA ALA A 678 -7.89 21.68 6.90
C ALA A 678 -8.51 20.70 7.90
N VAL A 679 -9.85 20.57 7.91
CA VAL A 679 -10.56 19.57 8.72
C VAL A 679 -10.17 18.16 8.30
N THR A 680 -10.09 17.90 7.00
CA THR A 680 -9.67 16.60 6.48
C THR A 680 -8.30 16.19 7.03
N ASN A 681 -7.33 17.09 7.07
CA ASN A 681 -5.99 16.81 7.59
C ASN A 681 -6.02 16.38 9.06
N ARG A 682 -6.84 17.03 9.89
CA ARG A 682 -7.03 16.62 11.30
C ARG A 682 -7.71 15.24 11.41
N LEU A 683 -8.69 14.96 10.55
CA LEU A 683 -9.41 13.69 10.56
C LEU A 683 -8.53 12.49 10.14
N VAL A 684 -7.58 12.67 9.22
CA VAL A 684 -6.64 11.60 8.81
C VAL A 684 -5.86 11.05 10.01
N GLU A 685 -5.25 11.94 10.80
CA GLU A 685 -4.49 11.54 11.99
C GLU A 685 -5.40 10.98 13.09
N LEU A 686 -6.58 11.58 13.29
CA LEU A 686 -7.54 11.13 14.30
C LEU A 686 -8.01 9.69 14.04
N THR A 687 -8.43 9.35 12.82
CA THR A 687 -8.96 8.01 12.54
C THR A 687 -7.87 6.95 12.58
N LYS A 688 -6.67 7.27 12.11
CA LYS A 688 -5.49 6.40 12.21
C LYS A 688 -5.17 6.08 13.67
N ARG A 689 -5.07 7.10 14.53
CA ARG A 689 -4.86 6.91 15.97
C ARG A 689 -5.94 6.03 16.60
N ARG A 690 -7.22 6.31 16.32
CA ARG A 690 -8.38 5.65 16.94
C ARG A 690 -8.54 4.19 16.54
N VAL A 691 -8.47 3.88 15.23
CA VAL A 691 -8.79 2.56 14.69
C VAL A 691 -7.56 1.65 14.64
N ARG A 692 -6.34 2.19 14.60
CA ARG A 692 -5.11 1.39 14.55
C ARG A 692 -4.35 1.39 15.87
N ASP A 693 -4.01 2.57 16.39
CA ASP A 693 -3.00 2.68 17.45
C ASP A 693 -3.60 2.44 18.86
N GLU A 694 -4.72 3.09 19.19
CA GLU A 694 -5.34 3.00 20.53
C GLU A 694 -5.98 1.63 20.81
N VAL A 695 -6.41 0.91 19.76
CA VAL A 695 -7.10 -0.38 19.84
C VAL A 695 -6.23 -1.55 19.36
N ARG A 696 -4.91 -1.35 19.28
CA ARG A 696 -3.96 -2.35 18.80
C ARG A 696 -4.03 -3.67 19.58
N SER A 697 -4.34 -3.62 20.88
CA SER A 697 -4.53 -4.84 21.69
C SER A 697 -5.72 -5.66 21.24
N GLY A 698 -6.82 -5.02 20.82
CA GLY A 698 -8.00 -5.70 20.28
C GLY A 698 -7.70 -6.38 18.94
N TRP A 699 -6.90 -5.72 18.08
CA TRP A 699 -6.39 -6.34 16.85
C TRP A 699 -5.52 -7.57 17.13
N GLN A 700 -4.61 -7.48 18.11
CA GLN A 700 -3.80 -8.61 18.53
C GLN A 700 -4.68 -9.75 19.04
N GLU A 701 -5.61 -9.49 19.95
CA GLU A 701 -6.52 -10.49 20.50
C GLU A 701 -7.37 -11.18 19.42
N ALA A 702 -7.88 -10.41 18.45
CA ALA A 702 -8.62 -10.95 17.32
C ALA A 702 -7.75 -11.85 16.41
N TYR A 703 -6.48 -11.48 16.19
CA TYR A 703 -5.56 -12.28 15.38
C TYR A 703 -5.21 -13.61 16.05
N LEU A 704 -5.11 -13.62 17.39
CA LEU A 704 -4.76 -14.80 18.18
C LEU A 704 -5.86 -15.87 18.25
N GLN A 705 -7.09 -15.56 17.79
CA GLN A 705 -8.19 -16.53 17.78
C GLN A 705 -7.88 -17.70 16.83
N LYS A 706 -8.04 -18.92 17.35
CA LYS A 706 -7.78 -20.19 16.65
C LYS A 706 -8.76 -21.28 17.04
N GLY A 707 -8.91 -22.26 16.15
CA GLY A 707 -9.68 -23.49 16.40
C GLY A 707 -11.17 -23.32 16.11
N PRO A 708 -12.00 -24.32 16.45
CA PRO A 708 -13.42 -24.30 16.12
C PRO A 708 -14.12 -23.04 16.64
N GLY A 709 -14.81 -22.33 15.75
CA GLY A 709 -15.53 -21.09 16.07
C GLY A 709 -14.68 -19.81 16.15
N SER A 710 -13.37 -19.89 15.92
CA SER A 710 -12.47 -18.73 16.04
C SER A 710 -12.81 -17.61 15.07
N THR A 711 -13.34 -17.94 13.89
CA THR A 711 -13.75 -16.95 12.89
C THR A 711 -14.87 -16.05 13.42
N PHE A 712 -15.84 -16.60 14.14
CA PHE A 712 -16.89 -15.83 14.81
C PHE A 712 -16.37 -15.08 16.04
N ALA A 713 -15.49 -15.70 16.83
CA ALA A 713 -14.86 -15.04 17.98
C ALA A 713 -14.05 -13.80 17.53
N ARG A 714 -13.25 -13.95 16.47
CA ARG A 714 -12.48 -12.88 15.83
C ARG A 714 -13.39 -11.75 15.37
N ALA A 715 -14.46 -12.07 14.64
CA ALA A 715 -15.44 -11.08 14.19
C ALA A 715 -16.06 -10.29 15.36
N ARG A 716 -16.43 -10.98 16.45
CA ARG A 716 -16.98 -10.35 17.66
C ARG A 716 -15.97 -9.42 18.34
N ILE A 717 -14.72 -9.87 18.52
CA ILE A 717 -13.65 -9.05 19.12
C ILE A 717 -13.39 -7.80 18.28
N ILE A 718 -13.33 -7.93 16.95
CA ILE A 718 -13.15 -6.76 16.07
C ILE A 718 -14.33 -5.78 16.24
N ALA A 719 -15.56 -6.28 16.32
CA ALA A 719 -16.70 -5.39 16.52
C ALA A 719 -16.67 -4.68 17.89
N SER A 720 -16.48 -5.42 18.99
CA SER A 720 -16.60 -4.88 20.35
C SER A 720 -15.33 -4.21 20.88
N GLU A 721 -14.16 -4.84 20.70
CA GLU A 721 -12.91 -4.36 21.29
C GLU A 721 -12.14 -3.40 20.37
N VAL A 722 -12.50 -3.35 19.09
CA VAL A 722 -11.90 -2.42 18.13
C VAL A 722 -12.91 -1.36 17.70
N TYR A 723 -13.96 -1.72 16.97
CA TYR A 723 -14.82 -0.74 16.30
C TYR A 723 -15.73 0.04 17.26
N GLU A 724 -16.33 -0.61 18.26
CA GLU A 724 -17.14 0.08 19.27
C GLU A 724 -16.29 1.01 20.15
N ARG A 725 -15.00 0.72 20.34
CA ARG A 725 -14.08 1.60 21.10
C ARG A 725 -13.49 2.72 20.24
N ALA A 726 -13.15 2.43 18.98
CA ALA A 726 -12.55 3.41 18.07
C ALA A 726 -13.57 4.44 17.58
N ALA A 727 -14.78 4.00 17.21
CA ALA A 727 -15.84 4.83 16.65
C ALA A 727 -17.20 4.49 17.29
N PRO A 728 -17.38 4.71 18.61
CA PRO A 728 -18.63 4.43 19.28
C PRO A 728 -19.77 5.29 18.69
N ILE A 729 -20.95 4.70 18.52
CA ILE A 729 -22.16 5.44 18.12
C ILE A 729 -22.60 6.30 19.32
N PRO A 730 -22.60 7.65 19.22
CA PRO A 730 -23.06 8.51 20.29
C PRO A 730 -24.53 8.23 20.64
N THR A 731 -24.85 8.14 21.94
CA THR A 731 -26.22 7.99 22.44
C THR A 731 -26.54 9.04 23.50
N VAL A 732 -27.81 9.15 23.87
CA VAL A 732 -28.29 10.09 24.91
C VAL A 732 -27.69 9.78 26.30
N THR A 733 -27.24 8.54 26.53
CA THR A 733 -26.55 8.11 27.77
C THR A 733 -25.12 7.70 27.43
N ALA A 734 -24.28 8.68 27.10
CA ALA A 734 -22.93 8.44 26.60
C ALA A 734 -21.99 7.83 27.67
N SER A 735 -21.36 6.69 27.36
CA SER A 735 -20.20 6.15 28.08
C SER A 735 -19.01 7.13 28.03
N PRO A 736 -17.99 7.00 28.91
CA PRO A 736 -16.78 7.83 28.84
C PRO A 736 -16.11 7.82 27.46
N ASP A 737 -16.07 6.67 26.78
CA ASP A 737 -15.49 6.52 25.44
C ASP A 737 -16.34 7.16 24.34
N GLN A 738 -17.68 7.06 24.43
CA GLN A 738 -18.63 7.78 23.55
C GLN A 738 -18.43 9.30 23.63
N ASN A 739 -18.27 9.81 24.85
CA ASN A 739 -17.97 11.22 25.07
C ASN A 739 -16.60 11.60 24.50
N ARG A 740 -15.60 10.71 24.60
CA ARG A 740 -14.26 10.97 24.08
C ARG A 740 -14.25 11.03 22.55
N PHE A 741 -14.94 10.13 21.83
CA PHE A 741 -14.97 10.16 20.35
C PHE A 741 -15.59 11.43 19.80
N LEU A 742 -16.78 11.79 20.30
CA LEU A 742 -17.45 13.02 19.88
C LEU A 742 -16.61 14.26 20.22
N ARG A 743 -15.96 14.30 21.39
CA ARG A 743 -15.07 15.40 21.78
C ARG A 743 -13.87 15.51 20.84
N ASP A 744 -13.13 14.44 20.60
CA ASP A 744 -11.94 14.49 19.73
C ASP A 744 -12.29 14.98 18.31
N VAL A 745 -13.42 14.55 17.74
CA VAL A 745 -13.87 15.04 16.43
C VAL A 745 -14.32 16.51 16.52
N ALA A 746 -15.07 16.87 17.57
CA ALA A 746 -15.52 18.24 17.77
C ALA A 746 -14.35 19.22 17.99
N ASP A 747 -13.33 18.80 18.73
CA ASP A 747 -12.12 19.58 18.99
C ASP A 747 -11.33 19.73 17.69
N ALA A 748 -11.14 18.66 16.91
CA ALA A 748 -10.48 18.72 15.60
C ALA A 748 -11.17 19.70 14.62
N VAL A 749 -12.51 19.70 14.57
CA VAL A 749 -13.26 20.63 13.72
C VAL A 749 -13.24 22.05 14.29
N ASN A 750 -13.43 22.21 15.60
CA ASN A 750 -13.48 23.52 16.25
C ASN A 750 -12.13 24.25 16.22
N GLU A 751 -11.02 23.53 16.39
CA GLU A 751 -9.67 24.10 16.23
C GLU A 751 -9.50 24.68 14.83
N VAL A 752 -9.84 23.92 13.80
CA VAL A 752 -9.77 24.39 12.41
C VAL A 752 -10.72 25.56 12.17
N VAL A 753 -11.99 25.47 12.57
CA VAL A 753 -12.95 26.57 12.40
C VAL A 753 -12.41 27.87 13.03
N ARG A 754 -11.77 27.80 14.20
CA ARG A 754 -11.14 28.96 14.86
C ARG A 754 -9.86 29.44 14.17
N GLU A 755 -9.02 28.54 13.67
CA GLU A 755 -7.83 28.90 12.87
C GLU A 755 -8.21 29.75 11.65
N PHE A 756 -9.43 29.57 11.13
CA PHE A 756 -9.99 30.33 10.01
C PHE A 756 -10.93 31.47 10.44
N ASP A 757 -10.92 31.91 11.70
CA ASP A 757 -11.79 32.96 12.26
C ASP A 757 -13.30 32.69 12.15
N GLY A 758 -13.70 31.44 11.97
CA GLY A 758 -15.10 31.00 12.05
C GLY A 758 -15.52 30.67 13.49
N ASP A 759 -16.81 30.44 13.68
CA ASP A 759 -17.39 30.07 14.98
C ASP A 759 -18.16 28.75 14.92
N LEU A 760 -18.04 27.96 15.99
CA LEU A 760 -18.84 26.76 16.24
C LEU A 760 -19.61 26.96 17.55
N GLU A 761 -20.88 27.31 17.45
CA GLU A 761 -21.77 27.69 18.56
C GLU A 761 -22.53 26.50 19.17
#